data_AF-A0A6J4JKZ2-F1
#
_entry.id   AF-A0A6J4JKZ2-F1
#
_cell.length_a   1.000
_cell.length_b   1.000
_cell.length_c   1.000
_cell.angle_alpha   90.00
_cell.angle_beta   90.00
_cell.angle_gamma   90.00
#
_symmetry.space_group_name_H-M   'P 1'
#
loop_
_entity.id
_entity.type
_entity.pdbx_description
1 polymer ?
#
loop_
_entity_poly.entity_id
_entity_poly.type
_entity_poly.pdbx_seq_one_letter_code
_entity_poly.pdbx_strand_id
1 'polypeptide(L)'
;MSAGRVSKLGYTGTVAARLRYPLAVTLPAEVLAKPAAPPRLGFPFRLLLILGVLPLLLAASILAIYRQQQTDRIYTGVRVFGLDLSRMRYDEAAGALRVHLRDASRRRFELRYDDDVISVSLGAMGLAADEAEVAALVDRAWMVGRDDDLRAWLSDQLVLLRHGFDVPATVRFDRERASSVLGGITADVERVTLNANLSVARAGDRFEVHTSPAQTGRRLNVNATLDRLQKSLVGTLPGHVDLVLEEAPPGIADADLVPARDAIEVLLGSALQFRDGARSWALDPPAAFEMLDITGLSAGRPPIGAKLNDDKLAAFVEKTARAADQPAENPTFAIENSRVVVKPGRTGKVADAAKTFEPARERSLSPATPRVVEMVFAEDRPWLSLADLEPFRARADALLEQPLTIETPALPGVAEKRWTLTRTELAQMVVLPSTLNTPREYATLPAAQRPQYELFLDSGLIAGFLGREVAPWVSEDPVDATLELLTTRVDAPNPAYAAAVAAEQRRLETSSSAGDPVPGATVSGSGTDLRAAAAARVTLPATVQENRYRVGLRNARDGRGPDYNGTFAAVQALFRSTSPAAPEDRRVTVRLAPRPPRVSDLDLARARDEANQLIDQPVTLRWKDATWTVSRDELVGMLRYQPGRDGKLTAYLTRDALLTRAGAIAREADRRPDAPRASDGSALPADVAQIAGVIWQLASTARDGARAAEVVWTEDLTQPAAPATPTPAR
;
A
#
# COMPACT_ATOMS: atom_id res chain seq x y z
N MET A 1 20.05 70.63 35.79
CA MET A 1 20.65 71.93 35.37
C MET A 1 19.52 72.96 35.41
N SER A 2 19.47 73.83 36.41
CA SER A 2 19.93 75.25 36.32
C SER A 2 19.30 75.98 35.11
N ALA A 3 18.59 77.11 35.19
CA ALA A 3 18.45 78.11 36.23
C ALA A 3 17.33 79.11 35.91
N GLY A 4 16.86 79.81 36.97
CA GLY A 4 16.53 81.24 36.98
C GLY A 4 15.13 81.66 36.52
N ARG A 5 14.52 82.72 37.02
CA ARG A 5 14.80 83.64 38.15
C ARG A 5 13.58 84.60 38.26
N VAL A 6 13.17 84.90 39.50
CA VAL A 6 12.92 86.27 40.06
C VAL A 6 11.67 87.03 39.55
N SER A 7 10.67 87.39 40.37
CA SER A 7 10.67 88.45 41.41
C SER A 7 9.32 88.42 42.19
N LYS A 8 9.27 88.36 43.54
CA LYS A 8 9.17 89.48 44.54
C LYS A 8 7.84 90.29 44.44
N LEU A 9 7.09 90.68 45.48
CA LEU A 9 7.21 90.89 46.94
C LEU A 9 5.83 90.58 47.58
N GLY A 10 5.59 90.34 48.88
CA GLY A 10 6.30 90.66 50.12
C GLY A 10 5.39 91.48 51.07
N TYR A 11 5.52 91.23 52.38
CA TYR A 11 4.83 91.77 53.59
C TYR A 11 3.63 90.94 54.10
N THR A 12 3.69 90.13 55.17
CA THR A 12 4.12 90.27 56.61
C THR A 12 3.32 91.33 57.36
N GLY A 13 2.80 91.16 58.58
CA GLY A 13 2.99 90.17 59.64
C GLY A 13 1.80 90.21 60.60
N THR A 14 1.52 89.14 61.35
CA THR A 14 2.00 88.81 62.72
C THR A 14 0.90 88.94 63.76
N VAL A 15 0.73 87.81 64.43
CA VAL A 15 -0.13 87.45 65.56
C VAL A 15 0.41 88.02 66.88
N ALA A 16 -0.49 88.05 67.90
CA ALA A 16 -0.27 88.08 69.36
C ALA A 16 -0.67 89.42 69.99
N ALA A 17 -1.35 89.53 71.13
CA ALA A 17 -1.94 88.58 72.07
C ALA A 17 -2.85 89.40 73.02
N ARG A 18 -3.82 88.73 73.65
CA ARG A 18 -4.64 89.23 74.76
C ARG A 18 -3.80 89.59 75.99
N LEU A 19 -4.26 90.55 76.80
CA LEU A 19 -4.24 90.60 78.29
C LEU A 19 -5.09 91.83 78.74
N ARG A 20 -6.27 91.61 79.34
CA ARG A 20 -6.61 91.73 80.79
C ARG A 20 -6.46 93.14 81.41
N TYR A 21 -7.60 93.65 81.90
CA TYR A 21 -7.85 94.82 82.78
C TYR A 21 -6.93 94.88 84.03
N PRO A 22 -6.74 96.06 84.65
CA PRO A 22 -7.65 96.53 85.72
C PRO A 22 -7.90 98.06 85.80
N LEU A 23 -8.95 98.39 86.57
CA LEU A 23 -9.30 99.70 87.12
C LEU A 23 -8.13 100.44 87.78
N ALA A 24 -8.07 101.77 87.62
CA ALA A 24 -7.77 102.69 88.72
C ALA A 24 -8.23 104.12 88.40
N VAL A 25 -9.03 104.64 89.32
CA VAL A 25 -9.48 106.02 89.49
C VAL A 25 -8.31 106.86 90.01
N THR A 26 -8.10 108.08 89.49
CA THR A 26 -7.72 109.27 90.27
C THR A 26 -7.82 110.54 89.42
N LEU A 27 -8.57 111.52 89.94
CA LEU A 27 -8.73 112.91 89.46
C LEU A 27 -7.45 113.74 89.70
N PRO A 28 -7.28 114.85 88.96
CA PRO A 28 -6.87 116.08 89.63
C PRO A 28 -7.78 117.28 89.37
N ALA A 29 -7.73 118.17 90.36
CA ALA A 29 -8.51 119.35 90.64
C ALA A 29 -8.45 120.49 89.58
N GLU A 30 -9.63 121.08 89.38
CA GLU A 30 -9.99 122.51 89.35
C GLU A 30 -8.95 123.57 88.95
N VAL A 31 -9.31 124.38 87.94
CA VAL A 31 -9.11 125.84 87.94
C VAL A 31 -10.38 126.53 87.41
N LEU A 32 -10.87 127.52 88.16
CA LEU A 32 -12.10 128.30 88.01
C LEU A 32 -12.18 129.23 86.77
N ALA A 33 -13.42 129.45 86.31
CA ALA A 33 -14.07 130.71 85.81
C ALA A 33 -15.00 130.35 84.63
N LYS A 34 -16.28 130.73 84.46
CA LYS A 34 -17.19 131.82 84.90
C LYS A 34 -18.63 131.40 84.45
N PRO A 35 -19.76 131.83 85.06
CA PRO A 35 -21.04 131.13 84.90
C PRO A 35 -21.88 131.57 83.67
N ALA A 36 -22.62 130.64 83.06
CA ALA A 36 -23.77 130.91 82.18
C ALA A 36 -24.77 129.72 82.16
N ALA A 37 -26.06 130.06 82.26
CA ALA A 37 -27.32 129.29 82.44
C ALA A 37 -27.52 127.88 81.81
N PRO A 38 -28.39 127.00 82.40
CA PRO A 38 -28.71 125.68 81.86
C PRO A 38 -29.77 125.72 80.74
N PRO A 39 -29.61 124.98 79.61
CA PRO A 39 -30.68 124.82 78.64
C PRO A 39 -31.66 123.72 79.08
N ARG A 40 -32.92 124.11 79.27
CA ARG A 40 -34.06 123.19 79.43
C ARG A 40 -34.37 122.54 78.07
N LEU A 41 -34.11 121.24 77.92
CA LEU A 41 -34.47 120.48 76.71
C LEU A 41 -35.99 120.28 76.65
N GLY A 42 -36.63 120.93 75.67
CA GLY A 42 -38.06 120.85 75.39
C GLY A 42 -38.51 119.53 74.75
N PHE A 43 -39.83 119.42 74.63
CA PHE A 43 -40.64 118.23 74.34
C PHE A 43 -40.44 117.50 72.98
N PRO A 44 -39.77 118.00 71.90
CA PRO A 44 -39.66 117.20 70.66
C PRO A 44 -38.50 116.18 70.64
N PHE A 45 -37.48 116.31 71.50
CA PHE A 45 -36.29 115.44 71.42
C PHE A 45 -36.51 114.05 72.04
N ARG A 46 -37.39 113.94 73.04
CA ARG A 46 -37.79 112.64 73.64
C ARG A 46 -38.63 111.80 72.67
N LEU A 47 -39.42 112.45 71.80
CA LEU A 47 -40.22 111.79 70.78
C LEU A 47 -39.35 111.19 69.67
N LEU A 48 -38.30 111.89 69.23
CA LEU A 48 -37.34 111.40 68.22
C LEU A 48 -36.53 110.20 68.72
N LEU A 49 -36.14 110.16 69.99
CA LEU A 49 -35.42 109.02 70.56
C LEU A 49 -36.32 107.77 70.64
N ILE A 50 -37.59 107.95 71.02
CA ILE A 50 -38.58 106.86 71.02
C ILE A 50 -38.86 106.39 69.59
N LEU A 51 -38.99 107.31 68.63
CA LEU A 51 -39.28 106.96 67.23
C LEU A 51 -38.12 106.25 66.51
N GLY A 52 -36.87 106.43 66.96
CA GLY A 52 -35.70 105.74 66.40
C GLY A 52 -35.33 104.44 67.14
N VAL A 53 -35.41 104.43 68.47
CA VAL A 53 -34.95 103.29 69.30
C VAL A 53 -36.04 102.22 69.44
N LEU A 54 -37.31 102.60 69.52
CA LEU A 54 -38.42 101.66 69.64
C LEU A 54 -38.52 100.71 68.44
N PRO A 55 -38.50 101.15 67.16
CA PRO A 55 -38.52 100.23 66.04
C PRO A 55 -37.25 99.38 65.94
N LEU A 56 -36.09 99.88 66.39
CA LEU A 56 -34.85 99.10 66.43
C LEU A 56 -34.93 97.97 67.46
N LEU A 57 -35.46 98.25 68.65
CA LEU A 57 -35.73 97.23 69.68
C LEU A 57 -36.82 96.27 69.23
N LEU A 58 -37.85 96.75 68.52
CA LEU A 58 -38.89 95.90 67.95
C LEU A 58 -38.31 94.95 66.88
N ALA A 59 -37.45 95.46 65.99
CA ALA A 59 -36.75 94.65 65.00
C ALA A 59 -35.81 93.63 65.65
N ALA A 60 -35.06 94.03 66.68
CA ALA A 60 -34.22 93.13 67.46
C ALA A 60 -35.05 92.07 68.20
N SER A 61 -36.22 92.43 68.73
CA SER A 61 -37.15 91.50 69.38
C SER A 61 -37.79 90.55 68.39
N ILE A 62 -38.21 91.02 67.21
CA ILE A 62 -38.75 90.19 66.13
C ILE A 62 -37.66 89.23 65.64
N LEU A 63 -36.41 89.69 65.52
CA LEU A 63 -35.27 88.86 65.14
C LEU A 63 -34.92 87.84 66.21
N ALA A 64 -34.99 88.20 67.50
CA ALA A 64 -34.77 87.29 68.61
C ALA A 64 -35.89 86.23 68.70
N ILE A 65 -37.15 86.63 68.53
CA ILE A 65 -38.31 85.73 68.47
C ILE A 65 -38.22 84.81 67.26
N TYR A 66 -37.80 85.33 66.10
CA TYR A 66 -37.57 84.53 64.89
C TYR A 66 -36.44 83.52 65.10
N ARG A 67 -35.33 83.92 65.73
CA ARG A 67 -34.22 83.02 66.10
C ARG A 67 -34.68 81.95 67.09
N GLN A 68 -35.54 82.31 68.04
CA GLN A 68 -36.08 81.39 69.04
C GLN A 68 -37.12 80.41 68.46
N GLN A 69 -37.96 80.85 67.53
CA GLN A 69 -38.95 79.99 66.85
C GLN A 69 -38.32 79.04 65.81
N GLN A 70 -37.18 79.42 65.24
CA GLN A 70 -36.44 78.62 64.25
C GLN A 70 -35.32 77.78 64.88
N THR A 71 -35.16 77.78 66.21
CA THR A 71 -34.09 77.02 66.88
C THR A 71 -34.21 75.52 66.58
N ASP A 72 -35.44 75.00 66.47
CA ASP A 72 -35.74 73.56 66.33
C ASP A 72 -36.10 73.10 64.89
N ARG A 73 -35.90 73.93 63.85
CA ARG A 73 -36.31 73.63 62.46
C ARG A 73 -35.20 73.89 61.43
N ILE A 74 -35.19 73.15 60.33
CA ILE A 74 -34.27 73.41 59.19
C ILE A 74 -34.70 74.70 58.48
N TYR A 75 -33.72 75.55 58.11
CA TYR A 75 -34.00 76.83 57.45
C TYR A 75 -34.70 76.66 56.09
N THR A 76 -35.42 77.70 55.66
CA THR A 76 -36.18 77.67 54.40
C THR A 76 -35.24 77.72 53.21
N GLY A 77 -35.51 76.92 52.18
CA GLY A 77 -34.71 76.81 50.96
C GLY A 77 -33.72 75.63 50.95
N VAL A 78 -33.60 74.85 52.03
CA VAL A 78 -32.69 73.70 52.11
C VAL A 78 -33.33 72.45 51.49
N ARG A 79 -32.67 71.90 50.48
CA ARG A 79 -33.09 70.68 49.76
C ARG A 79 -32.02 69.59 49.86
N VAL A 80 -32.45 68.34 49.83
CA VAL A 80 -31.58 67.16 49.76
C VAL A 80 -32.19 66.20 48.74
N PHE A 81 -31.46 65.83 47.68
CA PHE A 81 -31.98 64.98 46.60
C PHE A 81 -33.31 65.47 46.01
N GLY A 82 -33.46 66.80 45.88
CA GLY A 82 -34.68 67.45 45.40
C GLY A 82 -35.88 67.42 46.37
N LEU A 83 -35.75 66.80 47.55
CA LEU A 83 -36.76 66.88 48.62
C LEU A 83 -36.56 68.19 49.42
N ASP A 84 -37.62 68.96 49.58
CA ASP A 84 -37.63 70.16 50.39
C ASP A 84 -37.73 69.81 51.88
N LEU A 85 -36.66 70.09 52.64
CA LEU A 85 -36.60 69.88 54.09
C LEU A 85 -36.92 71.15 54.88
N SER A 86 -37.28 72.23 54.18
CA SER A 86 -37.57 73.53 54.77
C SER A 86 -38.61 73.43 55.90
N ARG A 87 -38.31 74.06 57.03
CA ARG A 87 -39.19 74.19 58.21
C ARG A 87 -39.55 72.86 58.90
N MET A 88 -38.94 71.74 58.49
CA MET A 88 -39.10 70.46 59.18
C MET A 88 -38.23 70.43 60.45
N ARG A 89 -38.71 69.76 61.50
CA ARG A 89 -37.87 69.39 62.65
C ARG A 89 -36.89 68.29 62.25
N TYR A 90 -35.84 68.10 63.04
CA TYR A 90 -34.79 67.11 62.72
C TYR A 90 -35.34 65.68 62.54
N ASP A 91 -36.25 65.26 63.40
CA ASP A 91 -36.95 63.97 63.35
C ASP A 91 -37.92 63.86 62.17
N GLU A 92 -38.67 64.93 61.88
CA GLU A 92 -39.57 65.04 60.74
C GLU A 92 -38.80 64.98 59.41
N ALA A 93 -37.65 65.67 59.32
CA ALA A 93 -36.78 65.68 58.15
C ALA A 93 -36.14 64.31 57.90
N ALA A 94 -35.67 63.64 58.95
CA ALA A 94 -35.15 62.28 58.86
C ALA A 94 -36.24 61.28 58.42
N GLY A 95 -37.46 61.42 58.94
CA GLY A 95 -38.61 60.62 58.51
C GLY A 95 -38.98 60.83 57.04
N ALA A 96 -39.08 62.09 56.60
CA ALA A 96 -39.41 62.45 55.22
C ALA A 96 -38.33 61.98 54.23
N LEU A 97 -37.05 62.16 54.57
CA LEU A 97 -35.93 61.71 53.75
C LEU A 97 -35.88 60.18 53.65
N ARG A 98 -36.18 59.45 54.74
CA ARG A 98 -36.26 57.98 54.73
C ARG A 98 -37.36 57.47 53.80
N VAL A 99 -38.54 58.08 53.82
CA VAL A 99 -39.65 57.73 52.92
C VAL A 99 -39.27 58.04 51.47
N HIS A 100 -38.70 59.22 51.21
CA HIS A 100 -38.28 59.63 49.87
C HIS A 100 -37.21 58.70 49.29
N LEU A 101 -36.22 58.28 50.08
CA LEU A 101 -35.21 57.31 49.66
C LEU A 101 -35.78 55.91 49.44
N ARG A 102 -36.78 55.49 50.24
CA ARG A 102 -37.48 54.20 50.05
C ARG A 102 -38.36 54.20 48.81
N ASP A 103 -38.97 55.31 48.48
CA ASP A 103 -39.75 55.47 47.26
C ASP A 103 -38.81 55.54 46.05
N ALA A 104 -37.69 56.26 46.18
CA ALA A 104 -36.62 56.28 45.18
C ALA A 104 -36.02 54.89 44.93
N SER A 105 -35.82 54.07 45.96
CA SER A 105 -35.31 52.70 45.80
C SER A 105 -36.26 51.79 45.02
N ARG A 106 -37.56 52.09 45.02
CA ARG A 106 -38.59 51.35 44.26
C ARG A 106 -38.78 51.88 42.84
N ARG A 107 -38.20 53.04 42.51
CA ARG A 107 -38.29 53.60 41.16
C ARG A 107 -37.57 52.70 40.17
N ARG A 108 -38.13 52.65 38.96
CA ARG A 108 -37.52 52.00 37.80
C ARG A 108 -36.28 52.77 37.40
N PHE A 109 -35.19 52.06 37.24
CA PHE A 109 -33.88 52.53 36.85
C PHE A 109 -33.44 51.79 35.60
N GLU A 110 -32.94 52.53 34.63
CA GLU A 110 -32.66 52.02 33.30
C GLU A 110 -31.16 51.77 33.12
N LEU A 111 -30.79 50.51 32.91
CA LEU A 111 -29.46 50.12 32.45
C LEU A 111 -29.49 50.17 30.92
N ARG A 112 -28.78 51.13 30.35
CA ARG A 112 -28.71 51.31 28.90
C ARG A 112 -27.49 50.63 28.32
N TYR A 113 -27.67 49.89 27.25
CA TYR A 113 -26.57 49.44 26.39
C TYR A 113 -27.02 49.57 24.93
N ASP A 114 -26.21 50.20 24.08
CA ASP A 114 -26.57 50.52 22.70
C ASP A 114 -27.97 51.19 22.62
N ASP A 115 -28.95 50.54 21.95
CA ASP A 115 -30.34 50.98 21.81
C ASP A 115 -31.32 50.25 22.75
N ASP A 116 -30.84 49.29 23.53
CA ASP A 116 -31.65 48.46 24.41
C ASP A 116 -31.64 49.00 25.85
N VAL A 117 -32.75 48.77 26.55
CA VAL A 117 -32.95 49.24 27.92
C VAL A 117 -33.39 48.11 28.82
N ILE A 118 -32.56 47.78 29.80
CA ILE A 118 -32.89 46.82 30.85
C ILE A 118 -33.35 47.60 32.08
N SER A 119 -34.51 47.23 32.59
CA SER A 119 -35.11 47.94 33.72
C SER A 119 -34.91 47.19 35.03
N VAL A 120 -34.25 47.85 35.97
CA VAL A 120 -33.94 47.34 37.31
C VAL A 120 -34.45 48.34 38.34
N SER A 121 -34.64 47.95 39.60
CA SER A 121 -34.92 48.93 40.67
C SER A 121 -33.63 49.38 41.35
N LEU A 122 -33.54 50.65 41.77
CA LEU A 122 -32.38 51.15 42.52
C LEU A 122 -32.15 50.35 43.82
N GLY A 123 -33.22 49.86 44.45
CA GLY A 123 -33.14 49.00 45.63
C GLY A 123 -32.53 47.63 45.34
N ALA A 124 -32.80 47.04 44.16
CA ALA A 124 -32.12 45.82 43.71
C ALA A 124 -30.63 46.07 43.45
N MET A 125 -30.28 47.27 42.95
CA MET A 125 -28.89 47.73 42.80
C MET A 125 -28.20 48.12 44.12
N GLY A 126 -28.83 47.86 45.27
CA GLY A 126 -28.22 48.07 46.58
C GLY A 126 -28.39 49.47 47.17
N LEU A 127 -29.29 50.30 46.64
CA LEU A 127 -29.68 51.56 47.29
C LEU A 127 -30.51 51.26 48.54
N ALA A 128 -29.93 51.45 49.72
CA ALA A 128 -30.60 51.30 51.00
C ALA A 128 -30.57 52.63 51.77
N ALA A 129 -31.67 52.96 52.45
CA ALA A 129 -31.71 54.07 53.38
C ALA A 129 -31.08 53.61 54.71
N ASP A 130 -29.77 53.71 54.83
CA ASP A 130 -29.08 53.52 56.11
C ASP A 130 -29.45 54.68 57.06
N GLU A 131 -29.80 54.34 58.29
CA GLU A 131 -30.17 55.30 59.32
C GLU A 131 -29.02 56.25 59.65
N ALA A 132 -27.78 55.76 59.60
CA ALA A 132 -26.59 56.59 59.80
C ALA A 132 -26.39 57.61 58.67
N GLU A 133 -26.63 57.22 57.42
CA GLU A 133 -26.48 58.11 56.26
C GLU A 133 -27.58 59.17 56.20
N VAL A 134 -28.83 58.79 56.49
CA VAL A 134 -29.96 59.71 56.61
C VAL A 134 -29.69 60.74 57.71
N ALA A 135 -29.22 60.30 58.88
CA ALA A 135 -28.86 61.20 59.97
C ALA A 135 -27.74 62.17 59.56
N ALA A 136 -26.68 61.70 58.92
CA ALA A 136 -25.57 62.55 58.46
C ALA A 136 -25.96 63.55 57.36
N LEU A 137 -26.96 63.24 56.54
CA LEU A 137 -27.53 64.16 55.55
C LEU A 137 -28.40 65.23 56.20
N VAL A 138 -29.24 64.83 57.15
CA VAL A 138 -30.09 65.76 57.92
C VAL A 138 -29.24 66.66 58.81
N ASP A 139 -28.17 66.15 59.41
CA ASP A 139 -27.21 66.95 60.20
C ASP A 139 -26.49 67.99 59.34
N ARG A 140 -26.05 67.62 58.14
CA ARG A 140 -25.50 68.58 57.17
C ARG A 140 -26.53 69.62 56.75
N ALA A 141 -27.76 69.20 56.42
CA ALA A 141 -28.86 70.10 56.09
C ALA A 141 -29.23 71.03 57.27
N TRP A 142 -29.10 70.53 58.49
CA TRP A 142 -29.32 71.27 59.72
C TRP A 142 -28.26 72.34 59.93
N MET A 143 -26.98 72.06 59.67
CA MET A 143 -25.91 73.04 59.82
C MET A 143 -25.93 74.17 58.79
N VAL A 144 -26.61 74.01 57.65
CA VAL A 144 -26.71 75.04 56.61
C VAL A 144 -27.36 76.32 57.15
N GLY A 145 -26.64 77.45 57.07
CA GLY A 145 -27.11 78.76 57.53
C GLY A 145 -27.13 78.94 59.05
N ARG A 146 -26.50 78.04 59.82
CA ARG A 146 -26.37 78.12 61.28
C ARG A 146 -24.98 78.62 61.73
N ASP A 147 -24.52 79.72 61.15
CA ASP A 147 -23.26 80.34 61.53
C ASP A 147 -23.36 81.15 62.84
N ASP A 148 -22.28 81.14 63.63
CA ASP A 148 -22.16 81.90 64.89
C ASP A 148 -21.99 83.42 64.67
N ASP A 149 -21.62 83.85 63.46
CA ASP A 149 -21.48 85.27 63.09
C ASP A 149 -22.79 85.83 62.51
N LEU A 150 -23.32 86.89 63.14
CA LEU A 150 -24.55 87.59 62.75
C LEU A 150 -24.53 88.12 61.31
N ARG A 151 -23.37 88.53 60.78
CA ARG A 151 -23.28 89.03 59.40
C ARG A 151 -23.37 87.92 58.38
N ALA A 152 -22.67 86.81 58.62
CA ALA A 152 -22.70 85.60 57.78
C ALA A 152 -24.09 84.97 57.77
N TRP A 153 -24.70 84.87 58.95
CA TRP A 153 -26.07 84.37 59.11
C TRP A 153 -27.09 85.16 58.27
N LEU A 154 -27.00 86.50 58.24
CA LEU A 154 -27.93 87.33 57.48
C LEU A 154 -27.74 87.20 55.95
N SER A 155 -26.49 87.08 55.48
CA SER A 155 -26.21 86.81 54.07
C SER A 155 -26.73 85.43 53.65
N ASP A 156 -26.52 84.42 54.48
CA ASP A 156 -26.95 83.05 54.21
C ASP A 156 -28.46 82.95 54.14
N GLN A 157 -29.18 83.63 55.02
CA GLN A 157 -30.63 83.67 54.98
C GLN A 157 -31.17 84.34 53.71
N LEU A 158 -30.50 85.37 53.19
CA LEU A 158 -30.87 86.02 51.93
C LEU A 158 -30.60 85.12 50.72
N VAL A 159 -29.50 84.36 50.74
CA VAL A 159 -29.15 83.38 49.70
C VAL A 159 -30.14 82.23 49.69
N LEU A 160 -30.42 81.65 50.85
CA LEU A 160 -31.39 80.57 51.05
C LEU A 160 -32.80 80.96 50.59
N LEU A 161 -33.23 82.19 50.89
CA LEU A 161 -34.55 82.69 50.47
C LEU A 161 -34.64 82.94 48.96
N ARG A 162 -33.54 83.36 48.31
CA ARG A 162 -33.53 83.77 46.90
C ARG A 162 -33.20 82.64 45.92
N HIS A 163 -32.33 81.72 46.29
CA HIS A 163 -31.84 80.64 45.41
C HIS A 163 -32.05 79.23 45.98
N GLY A 164 -32.31 79.12 47.30
CA GLY A 164 -32.23 77.86 48.01
C GLY A 164 -30.81 77.29 48.06
N PHE A 165 -30.62 76.23 48.83
CA PHE A 165 -29.36 75.50 48.93
C PHE A 165 -29.64 74.01 48.82
N ASP A 166 -29.07 73.37 47.81
CA ASP A 166 -29.11 71.90 47.70
C ASP A 166 -27.87 71.35 48.39
N VAL A 167 -28.08 70.56 49.43
CA VAL A 167 -26.99 69.98 50.20
C VAL A 167 -26.33 68.92 49.34
N PRO A 168 -25.00 69.00 49.09
CA PRO A 168 -24.29 67.98 48.35
C PRO A 168 -24.43 66.62 49.06
N ALA A 169 -25.29 65.78 48.50
CA ALA A 169 -25.63 64.50 49.07
C ALA A 169 -24.93 63.37 48.30
N THR A 170 -24.29 62.50 49.06
CA THR A 170 -23.65 61.28 48.57
C THR A 170 -24.29 60.12 49.31
N VAL A 171 -24.92 59.22 48.58
CA VAL A 171 -25.47 57.97 49.13
C VAL A 171 -24.56 56.84 48.70
N ARG A 172 -24.20 55.97 49.65
CA ARG A 172 -23.45 54.77 49.31
C ARG A 172 -24.44 53.69 48.91
N PHE A 173 -24.06 52.88 47.94
CA PHE A 173 -24.82 51.71 47.54
C PHE A 173 -24.01 50.46 47.88
N ASP A 174 -24.70 49.35 48.08
CA ASP A 174 -24.09 48.04 48.28
C ASP A 174 -23.50 47.54 46.94
N ARG A 175 -22.17 47.65 46.81
CA ARG A 175 -21.45 47.23 45.61
C ARG A 175 -21.56 45.73 45.33
N GLU A 176 -21.70 44.90 46.37
CA GLU A 176 -21.81 43.45 46.19
C GLU A 176 -23.17 43.11 45.56
N ARG A 177 -24.26 43.71 46.05
CA ARG A 177 -25.60 43.54 45.45
C ARG A 177 -25.65 44.06 44.01
N ALA A 178 -25.10 45.25 43.76
CA ALA A 178 -25.03 45.80 42.42
C ALA A 178 -24.22 44.90 41.47
N SER A 179 -23.09 44.35 41.93
CA SER A 179 -22.28 43.41 41.13
C SER A 179 -23.02 42.11 40.83
N SER A 180 -23.83 41.60 41.76
CA SER A 180 -24.64 40.39 41.55
C SER A 180 -25.75 40.62 40.52
N VAL A 181 -26.39 41.79 40.55
CA VAL A 181 -27.42 42.14 39.56
C VAL A 181 -26.81 42.33 38.18
N LEU A 182 -25.69 43.06 38.09
CA LEU A 182 -24.93 43.19 36.83
C LEU A 182 -24.43 41.83 36.32
N GLY A 183 -24.01 40.93 37.22
CA GLY A 183 -23.61 39.56 36.91
C GLY A 183 -24.75 38.68 36.39
N GLY A 184 -26.00 38.93 36.79
CA GLY A 184 -27.17 38.26 36.22
C GLY A 184 -27.50 38.72 34.79
N ILE A 185 -27.10 39.95 34.45
CA ILE A 185 -27.36 40.58 33.15
C ILE A 185 -26.28 40.25 32.11
N THR A 186 -25.12 39.71 32.53
CA THR A 186 -24.04 39.35 31.60
C THR A 186 -24.49 38.35 30.55
N ALA A 187 -25.39 37.41 30.87
CA ALA A 187 -25.88 36.42 29.92
C ALA A 187 -26.63 37.05 28.72
N ASP A 188 -27.29 38.20 28.95
CA ASP A 188 -28.08 38.88 27.92
C ASP A 188 -27.23 39.87 27.10
N VAL A 189 -26.18 40.43 27.72
CA VAL A 189 -25.38 41.52 27.13
C VAL A 189 -24.05 41.05 26.55
N GLU A 190 -23.43 40.02 27.14
CA GLU A 190 -22.15 39.48 26.69
C GLU A 190 -22.30 38.65 25.41
N ARG A 191 -21.29 38.76 24.54
CA ARG A 191 -21.20 37.97 23.31
C ARG A 191 -19.83 37.33 23.24
N VAL A 192 -19.77 36.07 22.83
CA VAL A 192 -18.52 35.34 22.66
C VAL A 192 -17.81 35.85 21.40
N THR A 193 -16.49 36.02 21.46
CA THR A 193 -15.68 36.31 20.28
C THR A 193 -15.53 35.05 19.42
N LEU A 194 -15.87 35.13 18.13
CA LEU A 194 -15.65 34.06 17.16
C LEU A 194 -14.77 34.56 16.02
N ASN A 195 -13.76 33.77 15.66
CA ASN A 195 -12.89 34.07 14.52
C ASN A 195 -13.59 33.76 13.20
N ALA A 196 -13.29 34.53 12.16
CA ALA A 196 -13.66 34.13 10.80
C ALA A 196 -13.03 32.78 10.46
N ASN A 197 -13.77 31.93 9.75
CA ASN A 197 -13.29 30.63 9.31
C ASN A 197 -13.47 30.47 7.81
N LEU A 198 -12.61 29.67 7.18
CA LEU A 198 -12.65 29.36 5.76
C LEU A 198 -12.60 27.84 5.58
N SER A 199 -13.52 27.32 4.77
CA SER A 199 -13.56 25.92 4.39
C SER A 199 -13.83 25.81 2.89
N VAL A 200 -13.34 24.74 2.28
CA VAL A 200 -13.50 24.50 0.83
C VAL A 200 -14.24 23.18 0.68
N ALA A 201 -15.37 23.21 0.00
CA ALA A 201 -16.18 22.04 -0.28
C ALA A 201 -16.28 21.77 -1.78
N ARG A 202 -16.50 20.51 -2.13
CA ARG A 202 -16.73 20.10 -3.50
C ARG A 202 -18.22 20.15 -3.81
N ALA A 203 -18.62 21.03 -4.72
CA ALA A 203 -19.98 21.15 -5.25
C ALA A 203 -20.00 20.57 -6.68
N GLY A 204 -20.23 19.26 -6.79
CA GLY A 204 -20.19 18.54 -8.07
C GLY A 204 -18.79 18.53 -8.69
N ASP A 205 -18.64 19.19 -9.84
CA ASP A 205 -17.37 19.32 -10.59
C ASP A 205 -16.58 20.59 -10.24
N ARG A 206 -17.06 21.42 -9.31
CA ARG A 206 -16.40 22.67 -8.89
C ARG A 206 -16.10 22.66 -7.39
N PHE A 207 -15.16 23.52 -6.99
CA PHE A 207 -14.83 23.78 -5.60
C PHE A 207 -15.44 25.12 -5.19
N GLU A 208 -16.19 25.12 -4.09
CA GLU A 208 -16.80 26.32 -3.51
C GLU A 208 -16.12 26.64 -2.18
N VAL A 209 -15.81 27.92 -1.99
CA VAL A 209 -15.22 28.43 -0.74
C VAL A 209 -16.34 28.92 0.16
N HIS A 210 -16.50 28.29 1.31
CA HIS A 210 -17.47 28.69 2.34
C HIS A 210 -16.73 29.40 3.47
N THR A 211 -17.12 30.64 3.76
CA THR A 211 -16.62 31.42 4.88
C THR A 211 -17.67 31.55 5.98
N SER A 212 -17.22 31.47 7.24
CA SER A 212 -18.03 31.81 8.41
C SER A 212 -17.58 33.17 8.93
N PRO A 213 -18.49 34.12 9.17
CA PRO A 213 -18.15 35.49 9.51
C PRO A 213 -17.50 35.61 10.90
N ALA A 214 -16.62 36.60 11.07
CA ALA A 214 -16.10 36.92 12.39
C ALA A 214 -17.18 37.56 13.28
N GLN A 215 -17.10 37.31 14.59
CA GLN A 215 -17.97 37.96 15.57
C GLN A 215 -17.12 38.62 16.66
N THR A 216 -17.22 39.95 16.75
CA THR A 216 -16.63 40.71 17.86
C THR A 216 -17.35 40.36 19.15
N GLY A 217 -16.59 39.85 20.12
CA GLY A 217 -17.13 39.56 21.45
C GLY A 217 -17.26 40.84 22.26
N ARG A 218 -18.15 40.79 23.25
CA ARG A 218 -18.40 41.90 24.18
C ARG A 218 -18.46 41.34 25.57
N ARG A 219 -17.78 41.99 26.51
CA ARG A 219 -17.79 41.63 27.93
C ARG A 219 -18.21 42.82 28.76
N LEU A 220 -19.02 42.59 29.79
CA LEU A 220 -19.43 43.67 30.68
C LEU A 220 -18.29 43.98 31.65
N ASN A 221 -17.74 45.19 31.60
CA ASN A 221 -16.84 45.65 32.64
C ASN A 221 -17.68 46.11 33.84
N VAL A 222 -17.92 45.15 34.75
CA VAL A 222 -18.71 45.36 35.97
C VAL A 222 -18.09 46.49 36.81
N ASN A 223 -16.78 46.50 37.02
CA ASN A 223 -16.11 47.50 37.85
C ASN A 223 -16.24 48.92 37.27
N ALA A 224 -15.99 49.09 35.97
CA ALA A 224 -16.11 50.38 35.31
C ALA A 224 -17.57 50.88 35.29
N THR A 225 -18.54 49.96 35.16
CA THR A 225 -19.97 50.27 35.24
C THR A 225 -20.36 50.71 36.65
N LEU A 226 -19.88 50.02 37.68
CA LEU A 226 -20.10 50.39 39.09
C LEU A 226 -19.49 51.75 39.43
N ASP A 227 -18.29 52.04 38.94
CA ASP A 227 -17.65 53.34 39.12
C ASP A 227 -18.42 54.46 38.43
N ARG A 228 -18.97 54.19 37.23
CA ARG A 228 -19.84 55.13 36.51
C ARG A 228 -21.15 55.37 37.26
N LEU A 229 -21.77 54.32 37.78
CA LEU A 229 -22.97 54.42 38.64
C LEU A 229 -22.70 55.22 39.91
N GLN A 230 -21.54 55.03 40.56
CA GLN A 230 -21.19 55.78 41.75
C GLN A 230 -21.03 57.27 41.46
N LYS A 231 -20.42 57.62 40.33
CA LYS A 231 -20.23 59.02 39.91
C LYS A 231 -21.57 59.69 39.57
N SER A 232 -22.54 58.95 39.02
CA SER A 232 -23.85 59.50 38.67
C SER A 232 -24.78 59.70 39.87
N LEU A 233 -24.48 59.11 41.04
CA LEU A 233 -25.25 59.24 42.28
C LEU A 233 -24.86 60.47 43.14
N VAL A 234 -23.99 61.35 42.65
CA VAL A 234 -23.59 62.58 43.34
C VAL A 234 -24.60 63.70 43.07
N GLY A 235 -25.25 64.21 44.12
CA GLY A 235 -26.19 65.33 44.04
C GLY A 235 -27.64 64.92 43.72
N THR A 236 -27.87 64.29 42.56
CA THR A 236 -29.22 63.87 42.12
C THR A 236 -29.26 62.39 41.79
N LEU A 237 -30.37 61.73 42.08
CA LEU A 237 -30.58 60.32 41.71
C LEU A 237 -30.79 60.20 40.19
N PRO A 238 -29.93 59.49 39.45
CA PRO A 238 -30.02 59.34 38.01
C PRO A 238 -31.19 58.41 37.63
N GLY A 239 -31.82 58.68 36.47
CA GLY A 239 -32.84 57.79 35.89
C GLY A 239 -32.27 56.60 35.11
N HIS A 240 -31.02 56.71 34.65
CA HIS A 240 -30.35 55.68 33.87
C HIS A 240 -28.83 55.65 34.11
N VAL A 241 -28.18 54.55 33.74
CA VAL A 241 -26.72 54.44 33.61
C VAL A 241 -26.35 53.60 32.39
N ASP A 242 -25.33 54.05 31.67
CA ASP A 242 -24.80 53.34 30.50
C ASP A 242 -23.79 52.27 30.94
N LEU A 243 -24.07 51.02 30.57
CA LEU A 243 -23.17 49.89 30.81
C LEU A 243 -21.84 50.09 30.08
N VAL A 244 -20.73 49.75 30.73
CA VAL A 244 -19.40 49.80 30.12
C VAL A 244 -19.08 48.44 29.54
N LEU A 245 -19.11 48.34 28.21
CA LEU A 245 -18.76 47.11 27.48
C LEU A 245 -17.33 47.20 26.96
N GLU A 246 -16.56 46.14 27.17
CA GLU A 246 -15.25 45.96 26.55
C GLU A 246 -15.40 45.07 25.33
N GLU A 247 -14.98 45.59 24.18
CA GLU A 247 -14.94 44.83 22.93
C GLU A 247 -13.69 43.94 22.89
N ALA A 248 -13.90 42.68 22.55
CA ALA A 248 -12.85 41.70 22.32
C ALA A 248 -12.84 41.37 20.82
N PRO A 249 -12.00 42.05 20.01
CA PRO A 249 -11.95 41.82 18.57
C PRO A 249 -11.51 40.37 18.27
N PRO A 250 -12.00 39.79 17.17
CA PRO A 250 -11.58 38.46 16.74
C PRO A 250 -10.09 38.46 16.35
N GLY A 251 -9.41 37.34 16.55
CA GLY A 251 -8.01 37.16 16.14
C GLY A 251 -7.84 37.05 14.62
N ILE A 252 -8.92 36.69 13.91
CA ILE A 252 -9.00 36.66 12.44
C ILE A 252 -10.30 37.34 12.03
N ALA A 253 -10.20 38.43 11.27
CA ALA A 253 -11.34 39.14 10.69
C ALA A 253 -11.67 38.64 9.28
N ASP A 254 -12.86 38.97 8.78
CA ASP A 254 -13.28 38.61 7.41
C ASP A 254 -12.34 39.15 6.32
N ALA A 255 -11.78 40.34 6.54
CA ALA A 255 -10.82 40.96 5.64
C ALA A 255 -9.52 40.15 5.52
N ASP A 256 -9.12 39.45 6.59
CA ASP A 256 -7.91 38.62 6.60
C ASP A 256 -8.06 37.34 5.77
N LEU A 257 -9.31 36.92 5.49
CA LEU A 257 -9.60 35.73 4.67
C LEU A 257 -9.60 36.02 3.16
N VAL A 258 -9.72 37.29 2.74
CA VAL A 258 -9.80 37.67 1.31
C VAL A 258 -8.61 37.15 0.51
N PRO A 259 -7.34 37.34 0.93
CA PRO A 259 -6.18 36.84 0.17
C PRO A 259 -6.16 35.32 0.04
N ALA A 260 -6.58 34.60 1.09
CA ALA A 260 -6.66 33.14 1.08
C ALA A 260 -7.77 32.65 0.14
N ARG A 261 -8.93 33.30 0.16
CA ARG A 261 -10.04 32.99 -0.75
C ARG A 261 -9.64 33.19 -2.21
N ASP A 262 -9.08 34.35 -2.55
CA ASP A 262 -8.67 34.67 -3.92
C ASP A 262 -7.60 33.68 -4.41
N ALA A 263 -6.64 33.33 -3.55
CA ALA A 263 -5.63 32.32 -3.87
C ALA A 263 -6.26 30.94 -4.11
N ILE A 264 -7.25 30.51 -3.31
CA ILE A 264 -7.95 29.22 -3.51
C ILE A 264 -8.74 29.22 -4.83
N GLU A 265 -9.45 30.30 -5.13
CA GLU A 265 -10.20 30.44 -6.39
C GLU A 265 -9.26 30.36 -7.61
N VAL A 266 -8.06 30.97 -7.52
CA VAL A 266 -7.03 30.83 -8.55
C VAL A 266 -6.52 29.39 -8.60
N LEU A 267 -6.11 28.80 -7.47
CA LEU A 267 -5.54 27.45 -7.37
C LEU A 267 -6.47 26.38 -7.93
N LEU A 268 -7.76 26.42 -7.62
CA LEU A 268 -8.75 25.40 -7.97
C LEU A 268 -9.62 25.78 -9.18
N GLY A 269 -9.51 26.99 -9.72
CA GLY A 269 -10.36 27.48 -10.81
C GLY A 269 -10.02 26.92 -12.20
N SER A 270 -8.79 26.43 -12.41
CA SER A 270 -8.36 25.82 -13.69
C SER A 270 -7.27 24.77 -13.47
N ALA A 271 -6.86 24.02 -14.49
CA ALA A 271 -5.70 23.13 -14.36
C ALA A 271 -4.37 23.89 -14.55
N LEU A 272 -3.33 23.51 -13.82
CA LEU A 272 -1.96 23.95 -14.10
C LEU A 272 -1.33 23.00 -15.12
N GLN A 273 -1.01 23.52 -16.31
CA GLN A 273 -0.53 22.76 -17.46
C GLN A 273 1.00 22.82 -17.53
N PHE A 274 1.64 21.67 -17.59
CA PHE A 274 3.07 21.49 -17.84
C PHE A 274 3.27 21.09 -19.30
N ARG A 275 4.14 21.78 -20.03
CA ARG A 275 4.36 21.53 -21.46
C ARG A 275 5.82 21.22 -21.79
N ASP A 276 6.00 20.35 -22.78
CA ASP A 276 7.29 20.06 -23.41
C ASP A 276 7.31 20.40 -24.92
N GLY A 277 6.49 21.37 -25.32
CA GLY A 277 6.19 21.69 -26.72
C GLY A 277 4.95 20.94 -27.21
N ALA A 278 5.06 19.64 -27.49
CA ALA A 278 3.98 18.87 -28.14
C ALA A 278 3.09 18.09 -27.15
N ARG A 279 3.61 17.68 -26.00
CA ARG A 279 2.88 16.98 -24.94
C ARG A 279 2.53 17.97 -23.82
N SER A 280 1.43 17.67 -23.13
CA SER A 280 0.94 18.48 -22.00
C SER A 280 0.50 17.55 -20.87
N TRP A 281 0.88 17.89 -19.65
CA TRP A 281 0.42 17.22 -18.43
C TRP A 281 -0.34 18.24 -17.58
N ALA A 282 -1.43 17.83 -16.97
CA ALA A 282 -2.28 18.72 -16.19
C ALA A 282 -2.25 18.33 -14.71
N LEU A 283 -2.05 19.32 -13.84
CA LEU A 283 -2.47 19.23 -12.45
C LEU A 283 -3.90 19.75 -12.37
N ASP A 284 -4.86 18.82 -12.40
CA ASP A 284 -6.28 19.13 -12.39
C ASP A 284 -6.75 19.65 -11.02
N PRO A 285 -7.84 20.45 -10.96
CA PRO A 285 -8.35 21.00 -9.71
C PRO A 285 -8.54 19.99 -8.57
N PRO A 286 -9.02 18.75 -8.79
CA PRO A 286 -9.11 17.76 -7.71
C PRO A 286 -7.75 17.35 -7.15
N ALA A 287 -6.73 17.19 -8.00
CA ALA A 287 -5.38 16.89 -7.55
C ALA A 287 -4.74 18.10 -6.84
N ALA A 288 -5.03 19.32 -7.31
CA ALA A 288 -4.60 20.55 -6.64
C ALA A 288 -5.25 20.74 -5.26
N PHE A 289 -6.52 20.34 -5.09
CA PHE A 289 -7.23 20.37 -3.81
C PHE A 289 -6.57 19.47 -2.76
N GLU A 290 -6.16 18.26 -3.14
CA GLU A 290 -5.41 17.34 -2.26
C GLU A 290 -4.04 17.88 -1.84
N MET A 291 -3.52 18.86 -2.59
CA MET A 291 -2.25 19.54 -2.33
C MET A 291 -2.45 20.90 -1.64
N LEU A 292 -3.68 21.35 -1.41
CA LEU A 292 -3.96 22.66 -0.83
C LEU A 292 -3.47 22.75 0.62
N ASP A 293 -2.76 23.83 0.93
CA ASP A 293 -2.28 24.16 2.26
C ASP A 293 -2.73 25.58 2.63
N ILE A 294 -3.53 25.70 3.69
CA ILE A 294 -4.04 26.97 4.19
C ILE A 294 -3.19 27.37 5.39
N THR A 295 -2.31 28.33 5.16
CA THR A 295 -1.39 28.88 6.16
C THR A 295 -2.07 29.93 7.05
N GLY A 296 -1.67 30.01 8.32
CA GLY A 296 -2.17 31.02 9.27
C GLY A 296 -3.50 30.66 9.95
N LEU A 297 -4.39 29.91 9.28
CA LEU A 297 -5.73 29.58 9.80
C LEU A 297 -5.66 28.70 11.05
N SER A 298 -4.88 27.61 11.02
CA SER A 298 -4.66 26.73 12.18
C SER A 298 -3.89 27.40 13.32
N ALA A 299 -3.07 28.40 13.00
CA ALA A 299 -2.33 29.18 13.99
C ALA A 299 -3.18 30.26 14.66
N GLY A 300 -4.41 30.50 14.16
CA GLY A 300 -5.34 31.48 14.72
C GLY A 300 -4.89 32.93 14.57
N ARG A 301 -3.97 33.23 13.65
CA ARG A 301 -3.40 34.59 13.47
C ARG A 301 -3.09 34.90 12.01
N PRO A 302 -3.29 36.15 11.57
CA PRO A 302 -2.92 36.60 10.23
C PRO A 302 -1.39 36.66 10.02
N PRO A 303 -0.90 36.68 8.76
CA PRO A 303 -1.69 36.63 7.52
C PRO A 303 -2.23 35.22 7.22
N ILE A 304 -3.46 35.16 6.72
CA ILE A 304 -4.06 33.91 6.22
C ILE A 304 -3.81 33.85 4.71
N GLY A 305 -3.23 32.75 4.25
CA GLY A 305 -2.89 32.57 2.83
C GLY A 305 -3.08 31.12 2.42
N ALA A 306 -3.28 30.90 1.13
CA ALA A 306 -3.40 29.57 0.56
C ALA A 306 -2.33 29.34 -0.51
N LYS A 307 -1.72 28.17 -0.49
CA LYS A 307 -0.74 27.71 -1.48
C LYS A 307 -0.91 26.23 -1.74
N LEU A 308 -0.28 25.72 -2.80
CA LEU A 308 -0.03 24.29 -2.89
C LEU A 308 1.12 23.93 -1.94
N ASN A 309 1.01 22.80 -1.27
CA ASN A 309 2.08 22.26 -0.45
C ASN A 309 3.32 22.01 -1.33
N ASP A 310 4.45 22.61 -0.95
CA ASP A 310 5.66 22.64 -1.75
C ASP A 310 6.20 21.22 -2.00
N ASP A 311 6.17 20.33 -1.01
CA ASP A 311 6.65 18.95 -1.13
C ASP A 311 5.77 18.12 -2.08
N LYS A 312 4.44 18.23 -1.95
CA LYS A 312 3.49 17.53 -2.83
C LYS A 312 3.57 18.03 -4.27
N LEU A 313 3.73 19.34 -4.47
CA LEU A 313 3.93 19.93 -5.79
C LEU A 313 5.27 19.48 -6.40
N ALA A 314 6.36 19.48 -5.62
CA ALA A 314 7.66 19.00 -6.07
C ALA A 314 7.60 17.53 -6.52
N ALA A 315 6.91 16.66 -5.75
CA ALA A 315 6.70 15.28 -6.12
C ALA A 315 5.89 15.11 -7.41
N PHE A 316 4.86 15.94 -7.62
CA PHE A 316 4.10 15.96 -8.87
C PHE A 316 4.97 16.41 -10.06
N VAL A 317 5.77 17.46 -9.89
CA VAL A 317 6.71 17.95 -10.91
C VAL A 317 7.75 16.89 -11.24
N GLU A 318 8.30 16.19 -10.25
CA GLU A 318 9.25 15.10 -10.46
C GLU A 318 8.63 13.95 -11.26
N LYS A 319 7.40 13.53 -10.89
CA LYS A 319 6.67 12.50 -11.63
C LYS A 319 6.43 12.91 -13.09
N THR A 320 6.08 14.17 -13.30
CA THR A 320 5.84 14.74 -14.63
C THR A 320 7.12 14.85 -15.44
N ALA A 321 8.22 15.29 -14.81
CA ALA A 321 9.56 15.33 -15.39
C ALA A 321 10.00 13.95 -15.88
N ARG A 322 9.87 12.90 -15.04
CA ARG A 322 10.20 11.51 -15.43
C ARG A 322 9.36 10.99 -16.60
N ALA A 323 8.10 11.42 -16.73
CA ALA A 323 7.25 11.07 -17.87
C ALA A 323 7.61 11.86 -19.14
N ALA A 324 8.18 13.06 -18.97
CA ALA A 324 8.65 13.92 -20.04
C ALA A 324 10.06 13.52 -20.53
N ASP A 325 10.86 12.85 -19.70
CA ASP A 325 12.22 12.44 -20.02
C ASP A 325 12.31 11.65 -21.32
N GLN A 326 13.24 12.07 -22.17
CA GLN A 326 13.66 11.39 -23.37
C GLN A 326 15.15 11.10 -23.22
N PRO A 327 15.54 9.92 -22.70
CA PRO A 327 16.94 9.63 -22.44
C PRO A 327 17.77 9.61 -23.74
N ALA A 328 19.05 9.91 -23.61
CA ALA A 328 19.97 9.79 -24.74
C ALA A 328 20.06 8.34 -25.25
N GLU A 329 20.16 8.18 -26.57
CA GLU A 329 20.42 6.89 -27.20
C GLU A 329 21.89 6.82 -27.60
N ASN A 330 22.60 5.79 -27.14
CA ASN A 330 23.99 5.56 -27.54
C ASN A 330 24.11 5.18 -29.02
N PRO A 331 25.26 5.44 -29.66
CA PRO A 331 25.57 4.87 -30.96
C PRO A 331 25.52 3.34 -30.92
N THR A 332 25.07 2.72 -32.02
CA THR A 332 24.89 1.26 -32.11
C THR A 332 25.63 0.68 -33.30
N PHE A 333 26.08 -0.57 -33.19
CA PHE A 333 26.65 -1.29 -34.33
C PHE A 333 25.56 -1.78 -35.28
N ALA A 334 25.85 -1.74 -36.58
CA ALA A 334 25.03 -2.34 -37.62
C ALA A 334 25.92 -2.96 -38.69
N ILE A 335 25.37 -3.85 -39.51
CA ILE A 335 26.04 -4.41 -40.68
C ILE A 335 25.39 -3.82 -41.93
N GLU A 336 26.18 -3.10 -42.72
CA GLU A 336 25.77 -2.53 -44.00
C GLU A 336 26.78 -2.96 -45.06
N ASN A 337 26.32 -3.56 -46.15
CA ASN A 337 27.17 -4.08 -47.23
C ASN A 337 28.29 -5.03 -46.73
N SER A 338 27.96 -5.95 -45.82
CA SER A 338 28.91 -6.88 -45.19
C SER A 338 30.05 -6.20 -44.42
N ARG A 339 29.87 -4.95 -43.98
CA ARG A 339 30.81 -4.19 -43.14
C ARG A 339 30.17 -3.78 -41.83
N VAL A 340 30.96 -3.72 -40.76
CA VAL A 340 30.49 -3.17 -39.49
C VAL A 340 30.54 -1.65 -39.55
N VAL A 341 29.39 -1.01 -39.37
CA VAL A 341 29.24 0.45 -39.29
C VAL A 341 28.67 0.84 -37.93
N VAL A 342 28.99 2.06 -37.48
CA VAL A 342 28.44 2.62 -36.25
C VAL A 342 27.36 3.63 -36.63
N LYS A 343 26.12 3.35 -36.24
CA LYS A 343 25.01 4.29 -36.37
C LYS A 343 25.12 5.33 -35.25
N PRO A 344 25.05 6.64 -35.56
CA PRO A 344 25.18 7.68 -34.56
C PRO A 344 24.06 7.60 -33.53
N GLY A 345 24.40 7.91 -32.28
CA GLY A 345 23.44 8.05 -31.19
C GLY A 345 22.58 9.31 -31.33
N ARG A 346 21.58 9.44 -30.46
CA ARG A 346 20.68 10.60 -30.42
C ARG A 346 20.76 11.28 -29.07
N THR A 347 20.92 12.60 -29.09
CA THR A 347 20.83 13.42 -27.88
C THR A 347 19.41 13.40 -27.34
N GLY A 348 19.31 13.06 -26.05
CA GLY A 348 18.08 13.09 -25.28
C GLY A 348 17.84 14.45 -24.63
N LYS A 349 16.65 14.59 -24.04
CA LYS A 349 16.24 15.73 -23.22
C LYS A 349 15.71 15.19 -21.90
N VAL A 350 16.36 15.54 -20.81
CA VAL A 350 15.93 15.17 -19.46
C VAL A 350 15.34 16.40 -18.80
N ALA A 351 14.13 16.27 -18.25
CA ALA A 351 13.44 17.35 -17.58
C ALA A 351 14.12 17.65 -16.23
N ASP A 352 14.50 18.90 -16.03
CA ASP A 352 15.05 19.41 -14.78
C ASP A 352 13.90 19.76 -13.84
N ALA A 353 13.51 18.80 -13.00
CA ALA A 353 12.40 18.97 -12.06
C ALA A 353 12.63 20.14 -11.11
N ALA A 354 13.85 20.35 -10.63
CA ALA A 354 14.19 21.42 -9.69
C ALA A 354 14.05 22.81 -10.35
N LYS A 355 14.54 22.97 -11.59
CA LYS A 355 14.36 24.23 -12.33
C LYS A 355 12.92 24.44 -12.82
N THR A 356 12.15 23.38 -13.00
CA THR A 356 10.73 23.46 -13.39
C THR A 356 9.82 23.79 -12.19
N PHE A 357 10.25 23.46 -10.97
CA PHE A 357 9.47 23.68 -9.75
C PHE A 357 9.22 25.17 -9.44
N GLU A 358 10.24 26.03 -9.50
CA GLU A 358 10.07 27.46 -9.20
C GLU A 358 9.06 28.16 -10.12
N PRO A 359 9.13 28.02 -11.47
CA PRO A 359 8.09 28.51 -12.36
C PRO A 359 6.71 27.90 -12.08
N ALA A 360 6.64 26.63 -11.69
CA ALA A 360 5.37 25.99 -11.35
C ALA A 360 4.73 26.59 -10.10
N ARG A 361 5.54 26.86 -9.07
CA ARG A 361 5.13 27.49 -7.82
C ARG A 361 4.61 28.90 -8.07
N GLU A 362 5.36 29.73 -8.79
CA GLU A 362 4.94 31.09 -9.16
C GLU A 362 3.66 31.08 -10.01
N ARG A 363 3.60 30.17 -11.00
CA ARG A 363 2.46 30.09 -11.92
C ARG A 363 1.19 29.58 -11.25
N SER A 364 1.32 28.76 -10.20
CA SER A 364 0.17 28.24 -9.44
C SER A 364 -0.67 29.35 -8.82
N LEU A 365 -0.02 30.40 -8.30
CA LEU A 365 -0.66 31.55 -7.65
C LEU A 365 -1.03 32.67 -8.62
N SER A 366 -0.68 32.54 -9.91
CA SER A 366 -0.98 33.54 -10.93
C SER A 366 -2.43 33.40 -11.43
N PRO A 367 -3.22 34.50 -11.47
CA PRO A 367 -4.59 34.47 -11.99
C PRO A 367 -4.66 34.33 -13.52
N ALA A 368 -3.52 34.35 -14.22
CA ALA A 368 -3.48 34.32 -15.69
C ALA A 368 -3.95 32.98 -16.26
N THR A 369 -4.94 33.01 -17.15
CA THR A 369 -5.48 31.82 -17.83
C THR A 369 -5.13 31.87 -19.33
N PRO A 370 -4.60 30.79 -19.94
CA PRO A 370 -4.32 29.46 -19.35
C PRO A 370 -3.10 29.48 -18.43
N ARG A 371 -3.08 28.64 -17.38
CA ARG A 371 -1.93 28.47 -16.49
C ARG A 371 -0.96 27.46 -17.04
N VAL A 372 0.04 27.94 -17.78
CA VAL A 372 1.03 27.11 -18.47
C VAL A 372 2.41 27.33 -17.88
N VAL A 373 3.09 26.22 -17.58
CA VAL A 373 4.48 26.10 -17.15
C VAL A 373 5.23 25.38 -18.25
N GLU A 374 6.19 26.07 -18.87
CA GLU A 374 7.13 25.44 -19.80
C GLU A 374 8.15 24.66 -18.97
N MET A 375 8.25 23.35 -19.23
CA MET A 375 9.20 22.50 -18.52
C MET A 375 10.63 22.84 -18.94
N VAL A 376 11.54 22.86 -17.97
CA VAL A 376 12.95 23.14 -18.22
C VAL A 376 13.65 21.82 -18.53
N PHE A 377 14.36 21.75 -19.65
CA PHE A 377 15.10 20.55 -20.06
C PHE A 377 16.60 20.79 -20.03
N ALA A 378 17.35 19.79 -19.58
CA ALA A 378 18.78 19.65 -19.77
C ALA A 378 19.07 18.70 -20.94
N GLU A 379 20.11 19.00 -21.71
CA GLU A 379 20.60 18.08 -22.74
C GLU A 379 21.20 16.83 -22.08
N ASP A 380 20.70 15.65 -22.44
CA ASP A 380 21.32 14.37 -22.12
C ASP A 380 22.07 13.88 -23.36
N ARG A 381 23.40 13.92 -23.34
CA ARG A 381 24.21 13.51 -24.50
C ARG A 381 24.51 12.02 -24.42
N PRO A 382 24.64 11.32 -25.56
CA PRO A 382 25.16 9.96 -25.57
C PRO A 382 26.51 9.92 -24.86
N TRP A 383 26.65 9.02 -23.90
CA TRP A 383 27.89 8.89 -23.11
C TRP A 383 28.94 8.03 -23.80
N LEU A 384 28.56 7.37 -24.91
CA LEU A 384 29.46 6.76 -25.88
C LEU A 384 29.60 7.66 -27.10
N SER A 385 30.85 7.96 -27.48
CA SER A 385 31.15 8.64 -28.72
C SER A 385 31.42 7.67 -29.87
N LEU A 386 31.37 8.16 -31.11
CA LEU A 386 31.78 7.39 -32.28
C LEU A 386 33.26 6.95 -32.18
N ALA A 387 34.11 7.81 -31.60
CA ALA A 387 35.53 7.51 -31.42
C ALA A 387 35.77 6.35 -30.43
N ASP A 388 34.90 6.18 -29.43
CA ASP A 388 35.01 5.08 -28.47
C ASP A 388 34.69 3.72 -29.10
N LEU A 389 33.81 3.69 -30.11
CA LEU A 389 33.40 2.48 -30.80
C LEU A 389 34.26 2.14 -32.04
N GLU A 390 35.06 3.10 -32.49
CA GLU A 390 35.90 2.98 -33.69
C GLU A 390 36.95 1.84 -33.60
N PRO A 391 37.65 1.62 -32.47
CA PRO A 391 38.59 0.50 -32.35
C PRO A 391 37.90 -0.87 -32.49
N PHE A 392 36.69 -1.00 -31.94
CA PHE A 392 35.90 -2.21 -32.11
C PHE A 392 35.43 -2.38 -33.55
N ARG A 393 34.88 -1.31 -34.16
CA ARG A 393 34.44 -1.33 -35.56
C ARG A 393 35.55 -1.80 -36.49
N ALA A 394 36.75 -1.22 -36.36
CA ALA A 394 37.91 -1.58 -37.16
C ALA A 394 38.35 -3.03 -36.95
N ARG A 395 38.40 -3.50 -35.69
CA ARG A 395 38.72 -4.90 -35.38
C ARG A 395 37.68 -5.88 -35.93
N ALA A 396 36.40 -5.56 -35.77
CA ALA A 396 35.30 -6.38 -36.26
C ALA A 396 35.33 -6.51 -37.80
N ASP A 397 35.60 -5.41 -38.50
CA ASP A 397 35.73 -5.41 -39.96
C ASP A 397 36.94 -6.26 -40.41
N ALA A 398 38.08 -6.14 -39.72
CA ALA A 398 39.28 -6.94 -39.97
C ALA A 398 39.08 -8.44 -39.71
N LEU A 399 38.21 -8.83 -38.77
CA LEU A 399 37.85 -10.23 -38.53
C LEU A 399 36.96 -10.79 -39.64
N LEU A 400 36.02 -9.98 -40.15
CA LEU A 400 35.12 -10.37 -41.24
C LEU A 400 35.83 -10.45 -42.59
N GLU A 401 36.93 -9.70 -42.78
CA GLU A 401 37.74 -9.79 -44.00
C GLU A 401 38.48 -11.11 -44.16
N GLN A 402 38.71 -11.84 -43.07
CA GLN A 402 39.44 -13.09 -43.08
C GLN A 402 38.49 -14.28 -43.29
N PRO A 403 38.56 -14.99 -44.43
CA PRO A 403 37.73 -16.16 -44.67
C PRO A 403 38.05 -17.28 -43.66
N LEU A 404 37.08 -18.15 -43.40
CA LEU A 404 37.24 -19.32 -42.54
C LEU A 404 36.80 -20.57 -43.29
N THR A 405 37.66 -21.59 -43.33
CA THR A 405 37.34 -22.84 -44.03
C THR A 405 36.96 -23.93 -43.03
N ILE A 406 35.83 -24.58 -43.25
CA ILE A 406 35.38 -25.77 -42.53
C ILE A 406 35.62 -26.97 -43.44
N GLU A 407 36.20 -28.06 -42.93
CA GLU A 407 36.47 -29.25 -43.72
C GLU A 407 36.08 -30.55 -43.01
N THR A 408 35.78 -31.57 -43.80
CA THR A 408 35.44 -32.90 -43.28
C THR A 408 36.69 -33.60 -42.71
N PRO A 409 36.53 -34.45 -41.66
CA PRO A 409 37.64 -35.20 -41.11
C PRO A 409 38.13 -36.29 -42.07
N ALA A 410 39.44 -36.52 -42.10
CA ALA A 410 40.07 -37.59 -42.87
C ALA A 410 39.80 -38.96 -42.21
N LEU A 411 38.60 -39.51 -42.42
CA LEU A 411 38.15 -40.79 -41.87
C LEU A 411 37.65 -41.73 -42.98
N PRO A 412 37.84 -43.05 -42.82
CA PRO A 412 37.28 -44.03 -43.75
C PRO A 412 35.76 -43.87 -43.92
N GLY A 413 35.31 -43.76 -45.17
CA GLY A 413 33.89 -43.60 -45.51
C GLY A 413 33.35 -42.17 -45.37
N VAL A 414 34.21 -41.16 -45.18
CA VAL A 414 33.84 -39.74 -45.24
C VAL A 414 34.50 -39.10 -46.46
N ALA A 415 33.72 -38.41 -47.30
CA ALA A 415 34.27 -37.70 -48.46
C ALA A 415 34.98 -36.41 -48.04
N GLU A 416 36.12 -36.12 -48.65
CA GLU A 416 36.85 -34.86 -48.44
C GLU A 416 36.06 -33.69 -49.06
N LYS A 417 35.58 -32.77 -48.22
CA LYS A 417 34.83 -31.57 -48.61
C LYS A 417 35.30 -30.38 -47.78
N ARG A 418 35.29 -29.21 -48.42
CA ARG A 418 35.68 -27.93 -47.81
C ARG A 418 34.64 -26.86 -48.13
N TRP A 419 34.29 -26.06 -47.13
CA TRP A 419 33.41 -24.91 -47.24
C TRP A 419 34.15 -23.67 -46.74
N THR A 420 34.26 -22.64 -47.57
CA THR A 420 34.94 -21.39 -47.19
C THR A 420 33.89 -20.32 -46.93
N LEU A 421 33.75 -19.93 -45.67
CA LEU A 421 32.90 -18.82 -45.24
C LEU A 421 33.58 -17.51 -45.59
N THR A 422 33.00 -16.82 -46.58
CA THR A 422 33.42 -15.51 -47.06
C THR A 422 32.96 -14.39 -46.13
N ARG A 423 33.45 -13.16 -46.34
CA ARG A 423 33.01 -11.96 -45.59
C ARG A 423 31.49 -11.83 -45.52
N THR A 424 30.81 -12.07 -46.64
CA THR A 424 29.34 -11.93 -46.70
C THR A 424 28.63 -12.99 -45.86
N GLU A 425 29.10 -14.24 -45.90
CA GLU A 425 28.52 -15.32 -45.09
C GLU A 425 28.84 -15.12 -43.60
N LEU A 426 30.07 -14.73 -43.27
CA LEU A 426 30.46 -14.41 -41.89
C LEU A 426 29.66 -13.21 -41.36
N ALA A 427 29.46 -12.17 -42.15
CA ALA A 427 28.66 -11.00 -41.75
C ALA A 427 27.19 -11.35 -41.47
N GLN A 428 26.65 -12.39 -42.12
CA GLN A 428 25.30 -12.90 -41.84
C GLN A 428 25.24 -13.79 -40.60
N MET A 429 26.39 -14.32 -40.15
CA MET A 429 26.51 -15.28 -39.05
C MET A 429 27.04 -14.68 -37.75
N VAL A 430 27.27 -13.36 -37.67
CA VAL A 430 27.78 -12.69 -36.46
C VAL A 430 26.70 -12.05 -35.62
N VAL A 431 26.94 -12.00 -34.31
CA VAL A 431 26.15 -11.26 -33.32
C VAL A 431 26.91 -10.01 -32.93
N LEU A 432 26.32 -8.85 -33.20
CA LEU A 432 26.87 -7.56 -32.79
C LEU A 432 26.61 -7.33 -31.28
N PRO A 433 27.60 -6.80 -30.53
CA PRO A 433 27.40 -6.51 -29.13
C PRO A 433 26.46 -5.31 -28.94
N SER A 434 25.70 -5.32 -27.84
CA SER A 434 24.79 -4.23 -27.48
C SER A 434 25.53 -3.11 -26.76
N THR A 435 25.32 -1.87 -27.19
CA THR A 435 25.82 -0.66 -26.52
C THR A 435 24.85 -0.13 -25.44
N LEU A 436 23.66 -0.73 -25.33
CA LEU A 436 22.61 -0.30 -24.38
C LEU A 436 23.00 -0.52 -22.92
N ASN A 437 23.74 -1.59 -22.64
CA ASN A 437 24.13 -1.96 -21.27
C ASN A 437 25.39 -1.21 -20.78
N THR A 438 25.86 -0.24 -21.56
CA THR A 438 27.08 0.50 -21.23
C THR A 438 26.79 1.47 -20.07
N PRO A 439 27.57 1.44 -18.97
CA PRO A 439 27.38 2.36 -17.85
C PRO A 439 27.45 3.83 -18.29
N ARG A 440 26.59 4.68 -17.74
CA ARG A 440 26.58 6.14 -18.03
C ARG A 440 27.91 6.82 -17.70
N GLU A 441 28.65 6.27 -16.75
CA GLU A 441 29.99 6.69 -16.32
C GLU A 441 31.13 6.19 -17.23
N TYR A 442 30.84 5.61 -18.39
CA TYR A 442 31.85 5.09 -19.33
C TYR A 442 33.03 6.05 -19.56
N ALA A 443 32.75 7.34 -19.77
CA ALA A 443 33.76 8.36 -20.03
C ALA A 443 34.74 8.56 -18.85
N THR A 444 34.28 8.36 -17.61
CA THR A 444 35.08 8.54 -16.39
C THR A 444 35.74 7.24 -15.91
N LEU A 445 35.32 6.07 -16.43
CA LEU A 445 35.91 4.78 -16.06
C LEU A 445 37.37 4.66 -16.55
N PRO A 446 38.26 4.08 -15.72
CA PRO A 446 39.60 3.68 -16.15
C PRO A 446 39.54 2.74 -17.35
N ALA A 447 40.50 2.85 -18.28
CA ALA A 447 40.52 2.04 -19.51
C ALA A 447 40.42 0.53 -19.27
N ALA A 448 41.00 0.03 -18.18
CA ALA A 448 40.94 -1.39 -17.79
C ALA A 448 39.55 -1.85 -17.32
N GLN A 449 38.68 -0.92 -16.88
CA GLN A 449 37.34 -1.20 -16.37
C GLN A 449 36.24 -0.90 -17.40
N ARG A 450 36.60 -0.36 -18.57
CA ARG A 450 35.64 -0.10 -19.64
C ARG A 450 35.17 -1.42 -20.25
N PRO A 451 33.87 -1.56 -20.56
CA PRO A 451 33.34 -2.76 -21.22
C PRO A 451 34.06 -2.98 -22.54
N GLN A 452 34.55 -4.20 -22.74
CA GLN A 452 35.18 -4.61 -23.99
C GLN A 452 34.11 -5.23 -24.89
N TYR A 453 33.95 -4.65 -26.08
CA TYR A 453 33.07 -5.20 -27.10
C TYR A 453 33.81 -6.30 -27.85
N GLU A 454 33.18 -7.46 -28.01
CA GLU A 454 33.70 -8.58 -28.78
C GLU A 454 32.67 -9.03 -29.83
N LEU A 455 33.15 -9.52 -30.96
CA LEU A 455 32.33 -10.05 -32.04
C LEU A 455 32.25 -11.57 -31.91
N PHE A 456 31.02 -12.10 -31.93
CA PHE A 456 30.75 -13.52 -31.77
C PHE A 456 30.05 -14.05 -33.02
N LEU A 457 30.21 -15.35 -33.30
CA LEU A 457 29.39 -16.05 -34.26
C LEU A 457 28.12 -16.56 -33.57
N ASP A 458 27.01 -16.53 -34.28
CA ASP A 458 25.74 -17.07 -33.82
C ASP A 458 25.78 -18.59 -33.87
N SER A 459 25.67 -19.21 -32.69
CA SER A 459 25.73 -20.67 -32.56
C SER A 459 24.62 -21.40 -33.33
N GLY A 460 23.44 -20.81 -33.46
CA GLY A 460 22.30 -21.38 -34.17
C GLY A 460 22.49 -21.30 -35.68
N LEU A 461 23.01 -20.19 -36.20
CA LEU A 461 23.31 -20.05 -37.63
C LEU A 461 24.44 -20.99 -38.05
N ILE A 462 25.48 -21.13 -37.23
CA ILE A 462 26.56 -22.10 -37.49
C ILE A 462 26.05 -23.54 -37.38
N ALA A 463 25.26 -23.88 -36.37
CA ALA A 463 24.67 -25.22 -36.26
C ALA A 463 23.74 -25.53 -37.44
N GLY A 464 22.95 -24.55 -37.89
CA GLY A 464 22.09 -24.67 -39.08
C GLY A 464 22.89 -24.87 -40.36
N PHE A 465 24.01 -24.15 -40.52
CA PHE A 465 24.97 -24.38 -41.61
C PHE A 465 25.55 -25.80 -41.55
N LEU A 466 26.06 -26.24 -40.39
CA LEU A 466 26.59 -27.59 -40.20
C LEU A 466 25.53 -28.67 -40.49
N GLY A 467 24.27 -28.43 -40.10
CA GLY A 467 23.17 -29.37 -40.32
C GLY A 467 22.79 -29.51 -41.80
N ARG A 468 22.77 -28.40 -42.55
CA ARG A 468 22.39 -28.40 -43.97
C ARG A 468 23.53 -28.80 -44.89
N GLU A 469 24.70 -28.21 -44.69
CA GLU A 469 25.82 -28.33 -45.62
C GLU A 469 26.77 -29.47 -45.26
N VAL A 470 27.00 -29.73 -43.97
CA VAL A 470 28.05 -30.67 -43.52
C VAL A 470 27.46 -32.04 -43.17
N ALA A 471 26.34 -32.09 -42.45
CA ALA A 471 25.74 -33.34 -41.97
C ALA A 471 25.49 -34.38 -43.08
N PRO A 472 25.05 -34.02 -44.30
CA PRO A 472 24.86 -35.00 -45.39
C PRO A 472 26.12 -35.76 -45.79
N TRP A 473 27.31 -35.22 -45.52
CA TRP A 473 28.59 -35.80 -45.96
C TRP A 473 29.28 -36.62 -44.88
N VAL A 474 28.97 -36.37 -43.60
CA VAL A 474 29.66 -36.99 -42.46
C VAL A 474 28.76 -37.87 -41.60
N SER A 475 27.44 -37.81 -41.78
CA SER A 475 26.50 -38.59 -40.96
C SER A 475 26.38 -40.03 -41.42
N GLU A 476 26.36 -40.95 -40.47
CA GLU A 476 25.99 -42.36 -40.64
C GLU A 476 24.81 -42.60 -39.72
N ASP A 477 23.70 -43.13 -40.25
CA ASP A 477 22.53 -43.42 -39.43
C ASP A 477 22.82 -44.59 -38.49
N PRO A 478 22.36 -44.53 -37.23
CA PRO A 478 22.48 -45.67 -36.33
C PRO A 478 21.62 -46.82 -36.83
N VAL A 479 22.07 -48.05 -36.55
CA VAL A 479 21.31 -49.28 -36.79
C VAL A 479 20.74 -49.74 -35.47
N ASP A 480 19.42 -49.89 -35.40
CA ASP A 480 18.71 -50.40 -34.22
C ASP A 480 18.92 -51.90 -34.04
N ALA A 481 18.89 -52.36 -32.78
CA ALA A 481 18.86 -53.79 -32.48
C ALA A 481 17.56 -54.42 -32.98
N THR A 482 17.61 -55.65 -33.49
CA THR A 482 16.41 -56.41 -33.90
C THR A 482 16.44 -57.85 -33.40
N LEU A 483 15.26 -58.39 -33.06
CA LEU A 483 15.09 -59.81 -32.74
C LEU A 483 14.91 -60.62 -34.02
N GLU A 484 15.70 -61.68 -34.18
CA GLU A 484 15.63 -62.58 -35.33
C GLU A 484 15.40 -64.02 -34.87
N LEU A 485 14.51 -64.74 -35.57
CA LEU A 485 14.27 -66.16 -35.29
C LEU A 485 15.26 -67.02 -36.08
N LEU A 486 16.18 -67.66 -35.37
CA LEU A 486 17.15 -68.59 -35.92
C LEU A 486 16.57 -70.01 -35.88
N THR A 487 16.61 -70.71 -37.02
CA THR A 487 16.10 -72.09 -37.16
C THR A 487 17.23 -73.05 -37.50
N THR A 488 17.28 -74.18 -36.79
CA THR A 488 18.25 -75.26 -37.05
C THR A 488 17.52 -76.60 -37.07
N ARG A 489 17.65 -77.36 -38.16
CA ARG A 489 16.99 -78.66 -38.33
C ARG A 489 17.87 -79.78 -37.76
N VAL A 490 17.31 -80.63 -36.89
CA VAL A 490 18.01 -81.74 -36.23
C VAL A 490 17.16 -83.01 -36.32
N ASP A 491 17.77 -84.11 -36.76
CA ASP A 491 17.15 -85.43 -36.72
C ASP A 491 17.19 -86.00 -35.30
N ALA A 492 16.04 -86.11 -34.65
CA ALA A 492 15.89 -86.72 -33.33
C ALA A 492 15.37 -88.16 -33.46
N PRO A 493 15.87 -89.13 -32.67
CA PRO A 493 15.35 -90.50 -32.70
C PRO A 493 13.89 -90.56 -32.26
N ASN A 494 13.05 -91.27 -33.02
CA ASN A 494 11.62 -91.35 -32.74
C ASN A 494 11.35 -92.20 -31.47
N PRO A 495 10.81 -91.63 -30.38
CA PRO A 495 10.64 -92.37 -29.12
C PRO A 495 9.60 -93.50 -29.22
N ALA A 496 8.58 -93.35 -30.07
CA ALA A 496 7.59 -94.40 -30.30
C ALA A 496 8.18 -95.54 -31.16
N TYR A 497 9.08 -95.22 -32.09
CA TYR A 497 9.86 -96.22 -32.82
C TYR A 497 10.82 -96.97 -31.86
N ALA A 498 11.55 -96.24 -31.00
CA ALA A 498 12.45 -96.83 -30.02
C ALA A 498 11.72 -97.78 -29.03
N ALA A 499 10.53 -97.39 -28.55
CA ALA A 499 9.70 -98.23 -27.69
C ALA A 499 9.17 -99.48 -28.40
N ALA A 500 8.76 -99.35 -29.68
CA ALA A 500 8.31 -100.48 -30.49
C ALA A 500 9.44 -101.48 -30.77
N VAL A 501 10.65 -100.99 -31.05
CA VAL A 501 11.86 -101.82 -31.22
C VAL A 501 12.21 -102.54 -29.92
N ALA A 502 12.17 -101.86 -28.77
CA ALA A 502 12.45 -102.48 -27.47
C ALA A 502 11.39 -103.52 -27.03
N ALA A 503 10.15 -103.39 -27.50
CA ALA A 503 9.11 -104.39 -27.27
C ALA A 503 9.27 -105.62 -28.18
N GLU A 504 9.72 -105.43 -29.42
CA GLU A 504 10.01 -106.51 -30.37
C GLU A 504 11.28 -107.27 -29.99
N GLN A 505 12.34 -106.59 -29.54
CA GLN A 505 13.56 -107.22 -29.02
C GLN A 505 13.27 -108.12 -27.80
N ARG A 506 12.45 -107.66 -26.86
CA ARG A 506 12.01 -108.50 -25.73
C ARG A 506 11.23 -109.75 -26.17
N ARG A 507 10.45 -109.67 -27.26
CA ARG A 507 9.77 -110.85 -27.83
C ARG A 507 10.75 -111.82 -28.50
N LEU A 508 11.74 -111.30 -29.21
CA LEU A 508 12.76 -112.09 -29.89
C LEU A 508 13.70 -112.80 -28.89
N GLU A 509 14.07 -112.14 -27.80
CA GLU A 509 14.88 -112.75 -26.73
C GLU A 509 14.16 -113.92 -26.04
N THR A 510 12.85 -113.86 -25.86
CA THR A 510 12.06 -115.01 -25.36
C THR A 510 11.95 -116.19 -26.34
N SER A 511 12.28 -115.99 -27.63
CA SER A 511 12.18 -117.04 -28.66
C SER A 511 13.52 -117.73 -28.98
N SER A 512 14.65 -117.23 -28.47
CA SER A 512 16.00 -117.67 -28.88
C SER A 512 16.69 -118.70 -27.96
N SER A 513 16.00 -119.32 -27.00
CA SER A 513 16.63 -120.28 -26.06
C SER A 513 16.57 -121.76 -26.47
N ALA A 514 16.40 -122.09 -27.76
CA ALA A 514 16.44 -123.46 -28.24
C ALA A 514 17.25 -123.59 -29.54
N GLY A 515 18.40 -124.25 -29.48
CA GLY A 515 19.07 -124.84 -30.64
C GLY A 515 20.55 -124.50 -30.82
N ASP A 516 21.41 -125.43 -30.40
CA ASP A 516 22.86 -125.50 -30.67
C ASP A 516 23.20 -125.68 -32.17
N PRO A 517 24.44 -125.36 -32.60
CA PRO A 517 24.77 -125.11 -34.01
C PRO A 517 25.38 -126.34 -34.73
N VAL A 518 25.15 -126.44 -36.04
CA VAL A 518 25.98 -127.23 -36.97
C VAL A 518 26.57 -126.29 -38.03
N PRO A 519 27.89 -126.36 -38.31
CA PRO A 519 28.58 -125.41 -39.18
C PRO A 519 28.67 -125.88 -40.63
N GLY A 520 28.53 -124.93 -41.57
CA GLY A 520 29.08 -125.04 -42.92
C GLY A 520 28.06 -125.17 -44.05
N ALA A 521 27.65 -124.03 -44.61
CA ALA A 521 27.33 -123.90 -46.04
C ALA A 521 27.19 -122.42 -46.41
N THR A 522 28.16 -121.90 -47.16
CA THR A 522 28.03 -120.69 -47.98
C THR A 522 27.20 -121.01 -49.22
N VAL A 523 26.06 -120.36 -49.40
CA VAL A 523 25.44 -120.16 -50.73
C VAL A 523 24.74 -118.79 -50.78
N SER A 524 25.18 -117.95 -51.71
CA SER A 524 24.45 -116.78 -52.21
C SER A 524 23.22 -117.23 -53.00
N GLY A 525 22.07 -116.60 -52.76
CA GLY A 525 20.87 -116.82 -53.58
C GLY A 525 19.76 -115.83 -53.26
N SER A 526 19.55 -114.89 -54.19
CA SER A 526 18.40 -114.00 -54.30
C SER A 526 17.08 -114.78 -54.41
N GLY A 527 16.02 -114.30 -53.76
CA GLY A 527 14.66 -114.80 -53.96
C GLY A 527 13.67 -114.28 -52.93
N THR A 528 12.99 -113.19 -53.26
CA THR A 528 11.69 -112.81 -52.70
C THR A 528 10.68 -113.94 -52.93
N ASP A 529 9.98 -114.40 -51.88
CA ASP A 529 8.53 -114.22 -51.79
C ASP A 529 7.88 -114.84 -50.54
N LEU A 530 7.03 -114.02 -49.92
CA LEU A 530 5.73 -114.34 -49.30
C LEU A 530 5.67 -115.38 -48.16
N ARG A 531 5.64 -114.86 -46.92
CA ARG A 531 4.62 -115.30 -45.95
C ARG A 531 3.85 -114.11 -45.40
N ALA A 532 2.57 -114.13 -45.75
CA ALA A 532 1.56 -113.17 -45.37
C ALA A 532 1.15 -113.26 -43.89
N ALA A 533 0.49 -112.17 -43.47
CA ALA A 533 -0.50 -112.02 -42.40
C ALA A 533 0.02 -111.59 -41.00
N ALA A 534 -0.08 -110.28 -40.71
CA ALA A 534 -1.12 -109.75 -39.79
C ALA A 534 -0.86 -108.27 -39.42
N ALA A 535 -1.95 -107.50 -39.45
CA ALA A 535 -2.16 -106.17 -38.85
C ALA A 535 -1.37 -104.97 -39.43
N ALA A 536 -2.13 -104.00 -39.95
CA ALA A 536 -1.67 -102.67 -40.33
C ALA A 536 -0.93 -102.00 -39.16
N ARG A 537 0.40 -101.96 -39.20
CA ARG A 537 1.23 -101.12 -38.34
C ARG A 537 1.44 -99.79 -39.06
N VAL A 538 1.00 -98.70 -38.45
CA VAL A 538 1.40 -97.34 -38.82
C VAL A 538 2.94 -97.31 -38.85
N THR A 539 3.55 -97.08 -40.01
CA THR A 539 5.01 -97.02 -40.16
C THR A 539 5.52 -95.68 -39.63
N LEU A 540 6.01 -95.66 -38.39
CA LEU A 540 6.66 -94.49 -37.81
C LEU A 540 8.11 -94.40 -38.31
N PRO A 541 8.59 -93.23 -38.78
CA PRO A 541 9.98 -93.07 -39.24
C PRO A 541 10.98 -93.24 -38.09
N ALA A 542 12.20 -93.72 -38.39
CA ALA A 542 13.25 -94.00 -37.40
C ALA A 542 13.78 -92.73 -36.69
N THR A 543 13.75 -91.59 -37.39
CA THR A 543 14.03 -90.26 -36.85
C THR A 543 12.88 -89.30 -37.17
N VAL A 544 12.58 -88.41 -36.22
CA VAL A 544 11.69 -87.26 -36.40
C VAL A 544 12.56 -86.02 -36.65
N GLN A 545 12.22 -85.26 -37.67
CA GLN A 545 12.85 -83.96 -37.94
C GLN A 545 12.35 -82.94 -36.91
N GLU A 546 13.21 -82.47 -36.02
CA GLU A 546 12.90 -81.42 -35.04
C GLU A 546 13.59 -80.11 -35.44
N ASN A 547 12.84 -79.01 -35.43
CA ASN A 547 13.41 -77.68 -35.61
C ASN A 547 13.79 -77.08 -34.24
N ARG A 548 15.06 -76.77 -34.04
CA ARG A 548 15.53 -75.94 -32.93
C ARG A 548 15.38 -74.47 -33.29
N TYR A 549 14.47 -73.81 -32.59
CA TYR A 549 14.25 -72.37 -32.69
C TYR A 549 15.00 -71.66 -31.57
N ARG A 550 15.69 -70.58 -31.92
CA ARG A 550 16.28 -69.65 -30.96
C ARG A 550 16.07 -68.23 -31.44
N VAL A 551 15.63 -67.36 -30.57
CA VAL A 551 15.60 -65.91 -30.84
C VAL A 551 17.00 -65.35 -30.60
N GLY A 552 17.61 -64.83 -31.65
CA GLY A 552 18.89 -64.12 -31.65
C GLY A 552 18.70 -62.59 -31.68
N LEU A 553 19.78 -61.86 -31.41
CA LEU A 553 19.85 -60.41 -31.58
C LEU A 553 20.75 -60.09 -32.76
N ARG A 554 20.27 -59.25 -33.66
CA ARG A 554 21.13 -58.47 -34.53
C ARG A 554 21.48 -57.19 -33.78
N ASN A 555 22.75 -57.05 -33.44
CA ASN A 555 23.20 -55.99 -32.55
C ASN A 555 23.06 -54.60 -33.19
N ALA A 556 22.72 -53.63 -32.35
CA ALA A 556 22.70 -52.23 -32.71
C ALA A 556 24.12 -51.74 -33.02
N ARG A 557 24.21 -50.71 -33.86
CA ARG A 557 25.46 -50.02 -34.18
C ARG A 557 25.24 -48.52 -34.08
N ASP A 558 26.11 -47.85 -33.33
CA ASP A 558 26.10 -46.40 -33.24
C ASP A 558 26.28 -45.76 -34.61
N GLY A 559 25.45 -44.77 -34.88
CA GLY A 559 25.65 -43.84 -35.97
C GLY A 559 26.68 -42.78 -35.60
N ARG A 560 26.91 -41.85 -36.51
CA ARG A 560 27.76 -40.68 -36.28
C ARG A 560 27.16 -39.46 -36.96
N GLY A 561 27.49 -38.29 -36.47
CA GLY A 561 27.16 -37.04 -37.16
C GLY A 561 28.02 -35.89 -36.64
N PRO A 562 27.81 -34.67 -37.15
CA PRO A 562 28.54 -33.51 -36.68
C PRO A 562 28.32 -33.28 -35.18
N ASP A 563 29.40 -33.10 -34.43
CA ASP A 563 29.37 -32.50 -33.11
C ASP A 563 29.20 -30.99 -33.29
N TYR A 564 27.94 -30.53 -33.26
CA TYR A 564 27.59 -29.13 -33.48
C TYR A 564 28.28 -28.20 -32.47
N ASN A 565 28.30 -28.58 -31.19
CA ASN A 565 28.84 -27.74 -30.13
C ASN A 565 30.37 -27.73 -30.16
N GLY A 566 31.01 -28.89 -30.30
CA GLY A 566 32.47 -28.98 -30.37
C GLY A 566 33.04 -28.35 -31.64
N THR A 567 32.33 -28.48 -32.78
CA THR A 567 32.73 -27.83 -34.03
C THR A 567 32.50 -26.32 -33.95
N PHE A 568 31.37 -25.85 -33.42
CA PHE A 568 31.13 -24.43 -33.20
C PHE A 568 32.19 -23.80 -32.30
N ALA A 569 32.56 -24.45 -31.19
CA ALA A 569 33.59 -23.95 -30.29
C ALA A 569 34.95 -23.77 -31.00
N ALA A 570 35.31 -24.71 -31.88
CA ALA A 570 36.53 -24.60 -32.70
C ALA A 570 36.45 -23.47 -33.73
N VAL A 571 35.31 -23.33 -34.43
CA VAL A 571 35.06 -22.23 -35.37
C VAL A 571 35.09 -20.87 -34.67
N GLN A 572 34.47 -20.76 -33.50
CA GLN A 572 34.42 -19.54 -32.69
C GLN A 572 35.80 -19.15 -32.13
N ALA A 573 36.61 -20.11 -31.70
CA ALA A 573 37.97 -19.89 -31.23
C ALA A 573 38.87 -19.38 -32.37
N LEU A 574 38.77 -20.01 -33.55
CA LEU A 574 39.52 -19.60 -34.72
C LEU A 574 39.09 -18.23 -35.25
N PHE A 575 37.78 -17.96 -35.30
CA PHE A 575 37.24 -16.67 -35.73
C PHE A 575 37.76 -15.50 -34.88
N ARG A 576 37.94 -15.71 -33.57
CA ARG A 576 38.47 -14.70 -32.65
C ARG A 576 39.98 -14.53 -32.68
N SER A 577 40.70 -15.49 -33.25
CA SER A 577 42.16 -15.42 -33.32
C SER A 577 42.57 -14.26 -34.22
N THR A 578 43.31 -13.30 -33.66
CA THR A 578 43.80 -12.10 -34.35
C THR A 578 45.21 -12.26 -34.91
N SER A 579 45.80 -13.46 -34.84
CA SER A 579 47.09 -13.72 -35.48
C SER A 579 46.92 -13.73 -37.00
N PRO A 580 47.90 -13.21 -37.77
CA PRO A 580 47.96 -13.42 -39.20
C PRO A 580 48.34 -14.89 -39.44
N ALA A 581 47.37 -15.78 -39.28
CA ALA A 581 47.47 -17.14 -39.75
C ALA A 581 47.31 -17.06 -41.27
N ALA A 582 48.20 -17.70 -42.03
CA ALA A 582 48.03 -17.76 -43.47
C ALA A 582 46.63 -18.35 -43.78
N PRO A 583 46.01 -18.10 -44.96
CA PRO A 583 44.69 -18.63 -45.27
C PRO A 583 44.59 -20.15 -45.05
N GLU A 584 45.70 -20.88 -45.21
CA GLU A 584 45.82 -22.29 -44.86
C GLU A 584 45.64 -22.65 -43.39
N ASP A 585 45.92 -21.75 -42.45
CA ASP A 585 45.84 -21.98 -41.00
C ASP A 585 44.44 -21.68 -40.43
N ARG A 586 43.56 -21.03 -41.21
CA ARG A 586 42.17 -20.77 -40.83
C ARG A 586 41.22 -21.89 -41.23
N ARG A 587 41.62 -23.13 -40.93
CA ARG A 587 40.84 -24.35 -41.19
C ARG A 587 40.34 -24.99 -39.91
N VAL A 588 39.07 -25.38 -39.89
CA VAL A 588 38.46 -26.17 -38.81
C VAL A 588 37.99 -27.50 -39.36
N THR A 589 38.58 -28.57 -38.86
CA THR A 589 38.09 -29.92 -39.11
C THR A 589 36.84 -30.18 -38.27
N VAL A 590 35.76 -30.63 -38.92
CA VAL A 590 34.49 -30.96 -38.27
C VAL A 590 34.69 -32.10 -37.28
N ARG A 591 34.26 -31.90 -36.04
CA ARG A 591 34.26 -32.95 -35.00
C ARG A 591 33.02 -33.82 -35.18
N LEU A 592 33.15 -35.11 -34.91
CA LEU A 592 32.04 -36.06 -34.99
C LEU A 592 31.65 -36.52 -33.58
N ALA A 593 30.34 -36.61 -33.34
CA ALA A 593 29.78 -37.20 -32.14
C ALA A 593 29.05 -38.52 -32.47
N PRO A 594 29.11 -39.52 -31.57
CA PRO A 594 28.32 -40.73 -31.73
C PRO A 594 26.83 -40.40 -31.65
N ARG A 595 26.03 -41.06 -32.49
CA ARG A 595 24.57 -41.01 -32.44
C ARG A 595 24.07 -42.37 -31.97
N PRO A 596 23.59 -42.51 -30.73
CA PRO A 596 23.14 -43.79 -30.24
C PRO A 596 21.92 -44.27 -31.04
N PRO A 597 21.74 -45.59 -31.18
CA PRO A 597 20.55 -46.19 -31.76
C PRO A 597 19.31 -45.87 -30.92
N ARG A 598 18.13 -45.96 -31.55
CA ARG A 598 16.84 -45.78 -30.87
C ARG A 598 16.50 -47.00 -30.03
N VAL A 599 16.89 -48.20 -30.48
CA VAL A 599 16.72 -49.45 -29.74
C VAL A 599 18.07 -50.09 -29.54
N SER A 600 18.50 -50.24 -28.28
CA SER A 600 19.77 -50.85 -27.92
C SER A 600 19.66 -52.36 -27.73
N ASP A 601 20.79 -53.05 -27.74
CA ASP A 601 20.86 -54.50 -27.43
C ASP A 601 20.28 -54.82 -26.06
N LEU A 602 20.47 -53.92 -25.09
CA LEU A 602 19.96 -54.08 -23.72
C LEU A 602 18.43 -54.01 -23.67
N ASP A 603 17.80 -53.23 -24.55
CA ASP A 603 16.34 -53.07 -24.59
C ASP A 603 15.64 -54.34 -25.06
N LEU A 604 16.28 -55.11 -25.95
CA LEU A 604 15.74 -56.34 -26.51
C LEU A 604 16.26 -57.62 -25.83
N ALA A 605 17.34 -57.54 -25.05
CA ALA A 605 17.94 -58.70 -24.37
C ALA A 605 16.93 -59.46 -23.50
N ARG A 606 16.11 -58.73 -22.73
CA ARG A 606 15.08 -59.35 -21.87
C ARG A 606 14.00 -60.05 -22.70
N ALA A 607 13.48 -59.39 -23.73
CA ALA A 607 12.46 -59.95 -24.62
C ALA A 607 12.97 -61.22 -25.33
N ARG A 608 14.23 -61.21 -25.76
CA ARG A 608 14.92 -62.38 -26.33
C ARG A 608 14.95 -63.54 -25.34
N ASP A 609 15.35 -63.29 -24.11
CA ASP A 609 15.53 -64.32 -23.09
C ASP A 609 14.19 -64.92 -22.65
N GLU A 610 13.14 -64.09 -22.50
CA GLU A 610 11.76 -64.52 -22.26
C GLU A 610 11.22 -65.33 -23.43
N ALA A 611 11.43 -64.89 -24.68
CA ALA A 611 11.01 -65.62 -25.86
C ALA A 611 11.67 -67.00 -25.95
N ASN A 612 13.00 -67.05 -25.73
CA ASN A 612 13.74 -68.29 -25.69
C ASN A 612 13.21 -69.22 -24.60
N GLN A 613 12.91 -68.69 -23.40
CA GLN A 613 12.34 -69.48 -22.31
C GLN A 613 10.98 -70.10 -22.68
N LEU A 614 10.10 -69.36 -23.36
CA LEU A 614 8.79 -69.86 -23.78
C LEU A 614 8.90 -71.00 -24.80
N ILE A 615 9.86 -70.93 -25.72
CA ILE A 615 10.00 -71.90 -26.83
C ILE A 615 11.07 -72.99 -26.57
N ASP A 616 11.78 -72.92 -25.45
CA ASP A 616 12.98 -73.73 -25.19
C ASP A 616 12.71 -75.23 -25.20
N GLN A 617 11.55 -75.67 -24.73
CA GLN A 617 11.20 -77.09 -24.61
C GLN A 617 9.71 -77.30 -24.89
N PRO A 618 9.33 -78.47 -25.46
CA PRO A 618 7.92 -78.81 -25.65
C PRO A 618 7.19 -78.95 -24.30
N VAL A 619 5.88 -78.72 -24.31
CA VAL A 619 5.01 -78.90 -23.14
C VAL A 619 4.17 -80.15 -23.33
N THR A 620 4.13 -81.02 -22.32
CA THR A 620 3.43 -82.29 -22.37
C THR A 620 2.27 -82.31 -21.38
N LEU A 621 1.09 -82.75 -21.80
CA LEU A 621 -0.07 -82.99 -20.97
C LEU A 621 -0.38 -84.48 -20.92
N ARG A 622 -0.70 -85.01 -19.75
CA ARG A 622 -0.90 -86.45 -19.52
C ARG A 622 -2.27 -86.72 -18.90
N TRP A 623 -2.89 -87.84 -19.26
CA TRP A 623 -4.07 -88.34 -18.57
C TRP A 623 -4.07 -89.86 -18.64
N LYS A 624 -3.81 -90.54 -17.52
CA LYS A 624 -3.61 -92.00 -17.48
C LYS A 624 -2.60 -92.44 -18.56
N ASP A 625 -3.04 -93.21 -19.55
CA ASP A 625 -2.20 -93.70 -20.66
C ASP A 625 -2.12 -92.74 -21.87
N ALA A 626 -2.81 -91.59 -21.82
CA ALA A 626 -2.79 -90.58 -22.87
C ALA A 626 -1.67 -89.55 -22.66
N THR A 627 -1.07 -89.09 -23.76
CA THR A 627 -0.07 -88.01 -23.73
C THR A 627 -0.23 -87.10 -24.94
N TRP A 628 -0.36 -85.80 -24.69
CA TRP A 628 -0.42 -84.75 -25.71
C TRP A 628 0.80 -83.85 -25.58
N THR A 629 1.51 -83.60 -26.68
CA THR A 629 2.68 -82.72 -26.68
C THR A 629 2.42 -81.50 -27.54
N VAL A 630 2.62 -80.33 -26.94
CA VAL A 630 2.73 -79.05 -27.66
C VAL A 630 4.19 -78.91 -28.08
N SER A 631 4.45 -79.00 -29.39
CA SER A 631 5.81 -78.99 -29.92
C SER A 631 6.44 -77.58 -29.85
N ARG A 632 7.76 -77.50 -30.01
CA ARG A 632 8.46 -76.20 -30.08
C ARG A 632 7.97 -75.36 -31.26
N ASP A 633 7.74 -75.99 -32.43
CA ASP A 633 7.18 -75.32 -33.63
C ASP A 633 5.81 -74.71 -33.33
N GLU A 634 4.96 -75.42 -32.59
CA GLU A 634 3.66 -74.91 -32.15
C GLU A 634 3.82 -73.72 -31.19
N LEU A 635 4.71 -73.81 -30.19
CA LEU A 635 5.00 -72.72 -29.26
C LEU A 635 5.58 -71.48 -29.97
N VAL A 636 6.42 -71.67 -30.97
CA VAL A 636 6.97 -70.58 -31.80
C VAL A 636 5.88 -69.92 -32.63
N GLY A 637 4.95 -70.71 -33.20
CA GLY A 637 3.78 -70.17 -33.91
C GLY A 637 2.89 -69.29 -33.02
N MET A 638 2.85 -69.59 -31.72
CA MET A 638 2.09 -68.86 -30.70
C MET A 638 2.82 -67.60 -30.18
N LEU A 639 4.13 -67.47 -30.37
CA LEU A 639 4.95 -66.39 -29.83
C LEU A 639 4.66 -65.04 -30.48
N ARG A 640 4.42 -64.01 -29.68
CA ARG A 640 4.31 -62.60 -30.10
C ARG A 640 5.06 -61.69 -29.12
N TYR A 641 5.25 -60.45 -29.53
CA TYR A 641 5.92 -59.42 -28.74
C TYR A 641 5.01 -58.22 -28.55
N GLN A 642 4.99 -57.67 -27.34
CA GLN A 642 4.24 -56.44 -27.04
C GLN A 642 5.01 -55.56 -26.04
N PRO A 643 4.78 -54.24 -26.03
CA PRO A 643 5.28 -53.37 -24.98
C PRO A 643 4.66 -53.74 -23.63
N GLY A 644 5.49 -54.00 -22.63
CA GLY A 644 5.10 -54.25 -21.25
C GLY A 644 4.71 -52.97 -20.52
N ARG A 645 4.27 -53.10 -19.26
CA ARG A 645 3.90 -51.94 -18.42
C ARG A 645 5.06 -51.00 -18.12
N ASP A 646 6.29 -51.49 -18.24
CA ASP A 646 7.54 -50.74 -18.11
C ASP A 646 8.01 -50.12 -19.45
N GLY A 647 7.21 -50.25 -20.51
CA GLY A 647 7.54 -49.78 -21.86
C GLY A 647 8.55 -50.68 -22.59
N LYS A 648 9.07 -51.73 -21.96
CA LYS A 648 10.02 -52.66 -22.56
C LYS A 648 9.32 -53.76 -23.33
N LEU A 649 9.96 -54.27 -24.38
CA LEU A 649 9.38 -55.35 -25.16
C LEU A 649 9.31 -56.63 -24.30
N THR A 650 8.16 -57.30 -24.29
CA THR A 650 7.92 -58.54 -23.55
C THR A 650 7.46 -59.62 -24.52
N ALA A 651 7.99 -60.83 -24.36
CA ALA A 651 7.57 -61.98 -25.17
C ALA A 651 6.41 -62.72 -24.50
N TYR A 652 5.41 -63.14 -25.27
CA TYR A 652 4.27 -63.88 -24.76
C TYR A 652 3.70 -64.85 -25.80
N LEU A 653 2.95 -65.85 -25.33
CA LEU A 653 2.19 -66.75 -26.19
C LEU A 653 0.77 -66.21 -26.30
N THR A 654 0.23 -66.13 -27.51
CA THR A 654 -1.10 -65.54 -27.71
C THR A 654 -2.19 -66.40 -27.07
N ARG A 655 -3.10 -65.74 -26.35
CA ARG A 655 -4.23 -66.39 -25.69
C ARG A 655 -5.07 -67.22 -26.68
N ASP A 656 -5.34 -66.67 -27.85
CA ASP A 656 -6.17 -67.33 -28.86
C ASP A 656 -5.52 -68.62 -29.38
N ALA A 657 -4.21 -68.61 -29.59
CA ALA A 657 -3.51 -69.79 -30.08
C ALA A 657 -3.34 -70.86 -28.98
N LEU A 658 -3.12 -70.44 -27.72
CA LEU A 658 -3.16 -71.33 -26.56
C LEU A 658 -4.54 -71.99 -26.39
N LEU A 659 -5.62 -71.21 -26.43
CA LEU A 659 -7.00 -71.71 -26.33
C LEU A 659 -7.36 -72.64 -27.48
N THR A 660 -6.91 -72.32 -28.70
CA THR A 660 -7.12 -73.16 -29.89
C THR A 660 -6.46 -74.54 -29.71
N ARG A 661 -5.20 -74.57 -29.28
CA ARG A 661 -4.49 -75.83 -29.04
C ARG A 661 -5.05 -76.60 -27.85
N ALA A 662 -5.32 -75.91 -26.74
CA ALA A 662 -5.98 -76.48 -25.57
C ALA A 662 -7.34 -77.10 -25.91
N GLY A 663 -8.14 -76.44 -26.75
CA GLY A 663 -9.42 -76.96 -27.21
C GLY A 663 -9.30 -78.19 -28.11
N ALA A 664 -8.23 -78.29 -28.90
CA ALA A 664 -7.93 -79.50 -29.66
C ALA A 664 -7.58 -80.68 -28.74
N ILE A 665 -6.76 -80.43 -27.71
CA ILE A 665 -6.40 -81.43 -26.69
C ILE A 665 -7.62 -81.85 -25.88
N ALA A 666 -8.44 -80.91 -25.41
CA ALA A 666 -9.67 -81.16 -24.67
C ALA A 666 -10.64 -82.06 -25.46
N ARG A 667 -10.91 -81.73 -26.73
CA ARG A 667 -11.78 -82.57 -27.59
C ARG A 667 -11.23 -83.99 -27.78
N GLU A 668 -9.91 -84.17 -27.78
CA GLU A 668 -9.30 -85.48 -27.86
C GLU A 668 -9.37 -86.23 -26.53
N ALA A 669 -9.19 -85.53 -25.41
CA ALA A 669 -9.35 -86.07 -24.06
C ALA A 669 -10.80 -86.49 -23.78
N ASP A 670 -11.79 -85.67 -24.12
CA ASP A 670 -13.23 -85.92 -23.89
C ASP A 670 -13.75 -87.18 -24.59
N ARG A 671 -13.18 -87.52 -25.75
CA ARG A 671 -13.57 -88.73 -26.50
C ARG A 671 -13.05 -90.02 -25.88
N ARG A 672 -12.20 -89.94 -24.86
CA ARG A 672 -11.60 -91.14 -24.28
C ARG A 672 -12.59 -91.87 -23.35
N PRO A 673 -12.58 -93.20 -23.35
CA PRO A 673 -13.47 -94.00 -22.49
C PRO A 673 -13.16 -93.84 -21.00
N ASP A 674 -11.97 -93.38 -20.66
CA ASP A 674 -11.43 -93.20 -19.31
C ASP A 674 -11.56 -91.77 -18.76
N ALA A 675 -12.31 -90.90 -19.46
CA ALA A 675 -12.67 -89.56 -19.02
C ALA A 675 -13.48 -89.61 -17.70
N PRO A 676 -13.21 -88.70 -16.75
CA PRO A 676 -13.95 -88.63 -15.50
C PRO A 676 -15.42 -88.33 -15.77
N ARG A 677 -16.32 -88.88 -14.95
CA ARG A 677 -17.77 -88.74 -15.11
C ARG A 677 -18.39 -88.00 -13.93
N ALA A 678 -19.41 -87.20 -14.21
CA ALA A 678 -20.20 -86.49 -13.21
C ALA A 678 -21.12 -87.45 -12.45
N SER A 679 -21.72 -86.94 -11.38
CA SER A 679 -22.64 -87.67 -10.51
C SER A 679 -23.87 -88.24 -11.24
N ASP A 680 -24.25 -87.64 -12.37
CA ASP A 680 -25.34 -88.07 -13.26
C ASP A 680 -24.90 -89.11 -14.33
N GLY A 681 -23.63 -89.51 -14.33
CA GLY A 681 -23.05 -90.47 -15.28
C GLY A 681 -22.60 -89.88 -16.61
N SER A 682 -22.79 -88.57 -16.85
CA SER A 682 -22.26 -87.87 -18.02
C SER A 682 -20.74 -87.69 -17.93
N ALA A 683 -20.04 -87.59 -19.06
CA ALA A 683 -18.60 -87.31 -19.05
C ALA A 683 -18.34 -85.84 -18.69
N LEU A 684 -17.45 -85.58 -17.73
CA LEU A 684 -17.01 -84.23 -17.41
C LEU A 684 -16.15 -83.73 -18.56
N PRO A 685 -16.48 -82.59 -19.20
CA PRO A 685 -15.63 -82.05 -20.25
C PRO A 685 -14.31 -81.51 -19.68
N ALA A 686 -13.24 -81.64 -20.45
CA ALA A 686 -11.94 -81.07 -20.15
C ALA A 686 -11.99 -79.53 -20.20
N ASP A 687 -11.42 -78.86 -19.18
CA ASP A 687 -11.47 -77.40 -19.08
C ASP A 687 -10.42 -76.76 -20.00
N VAL A 688 -10.89 -76.27 -21.15
CA VAL A 688 -10.05 -75.62 -22.16
C VAL A 688 -9.27 -74.42 -21.62
N ALA A 689 -9.87 -73.63 -20.73
CA ALA A 689 -9.25 -72.42 -20.19
C ALA A 689 -8.15 -72.77 -19.18
N GLN A 690 -8.40 -73.75 -18.31
CA GLN A 690 -7.40 -74.25 -17.37
C GLN A 690 -6.26 -74.97 -18.09
N ILE A 691 -6.55 -75.78 -19.11
CA ILE A 691 -5.52 -76.43 -19.93
C ILE A 691 -4.63 -75.40 -20.61
N ALA A 692 -5.20 -74.34 -21.20
CA ALA A 692 -4.42 -73.24 -21.78
C ALA A 692 -3.56 -72.52 -20.74
N GLY A 693 -4.10 -72.31 -19.52
CA GLY A 693 -3.37 -71.75 -18.39
C GLY A 693 -2.19 -72.61 -17.94
N VAL A 694 -2.38 -73.92 -17.87
CA VAL A 694 -1.33 -74.90 -17.54
C VAL A 694 -0.24 -74.92 -18.61
N ILE A 695 -0.59 -74.90 -19.90
CA ILE A 695 0.39 -74.83 -20.99
C ILE A 695 1.24 -73.55 -20.88
N TRP A 696 0.61 -72.40 -20.63
CA TRP A 696 1.31 -71.14 -20.40
C TRP A 696 2.22 -71.18 -19.17
N GLN A 697 1.73 -71.70 -18.04
CA GLN A 697 2.49 -71.79 -16.81
C GLN A 697 3.73 -72.68 -16.98
N LEU A 698 3.57 -73.85 -17.61
CA LEU A 698 4.70 -74.75 -17.88
C LEU A 698 5.72 -74.14 -18.85
N ALA A 699 5.26 -73.45 -19.89
CA ALA A 699 6.14 -72.75 -20.83
C ALA A 699 6.89 -71.59 -20.17
N SER A 700 6.28 -70.92 -19.19
CA SER A 700 6.84 -69.73 -18.53
C SER A 700 7.68 -70.01 -17.28
N THR A 701 7.58 -71.16 -16.63
CA THR A 701 8.21 -71.39 -15.31
C THR A 701 9.36 -72.38 -15.26
N ALA A 702 9.42 -73.37 -16.17
CA ALA A 702 10.37 -74.49 -16.02
C ALA A 702 11.63 -74.33 -16.90
N ARG A 703 12.78 -74.09 -16.25
CA ARG A 703 14.12 -74.30 -16.86
C ARG A 703 14.70 -75.69 -16.55
N ASP A 704 14.39 -76.28 -15.39
CA ASP A 704 15.06 -77.51 -14.90
C ASP A 704 14.10 -78.64 -14.48
N GLY A 705 12.79 -78.50 -14.72
CA GLY A 705 11.77 -79.51 -14.40
C GLY A 705 11.04 -80.02 -15.64
N ALA A 706 10.53 -81.25 -15.60
CA ALA A 706 9.71 -81.80 -16.69
C ALA A 706 8.50 -80.87 -16.94
N ARG A 707 8.37 -80.32 -18.16
CA ARG A 707 7.21 -79.52 -18.61
C ARG A 707 5.99 -80.43 -18.84
N ALA A 708 5.61 -81.17 -17.81
CA ALA A 708 4.54 -82.16 -17.84
C ALA A 708 3.50 -81.83 -16.77
N ALA A 709 2.22 -81.81 -17.14
CA ALA A 709 1.11 -81.73 -16.19
C ALA A 709 -0.02 -82.68 -16.60
N GLU A 710 -0.96 -82.90 -15.69
CA GLU A 710 -2.17 -83.64 -16.02
C GLU A 710 -3.21 -82.74 -16.73
N VAL A 711 -4.05 -83.34 -17.56
CA VAL A 711 -5.20 -82.66 -18.17
C VAL A 711 -6.20 -82.27 -17.08
N VAL A 712 -6.64 -81.01 -17.10
CA VAL A 712 -7.59 -80.46 -16.13
C VAL A 712 -9.01 -80.64 -16.64
N TRP A 713 -9.90 -81.14 -15.77
CA TRP A 713 -11.31 -81.40 -16.06
C TRP A 713 -12.21 -80.41 -15.33
N THR A 714 -13.42 -80.17 -15.85
CA THR A 714 -14.40 -79.29 -15.21
C THR A 714 -14.92 -79.90 -13.89
N GLU A 715 -15.19 -79.05 -12.91
CA GLU A 715 -15.76 -79.45 -11.62
C GLU A 715 -17.26 -79.78 -11.76
N ASP A 716 -17.73 -80.80 -11.03
CA ASP A 716 -19.14 -81.19 -11.01
C ASP A 716 -19.98 -80.19 -10.19
N LEU A 717 -20.70 -79.31 -10.88
CA LEU A 717 -21.54 -78.27 -10.25
C LEU A 717 -22.86 -78.79 -9.65
N THR A 718 -23.17 -80.10 -9.75
CA THR A 718 -24.40 -80.67 -9.19
C THR A 718 -24.27 -81.15 -7.73
N GLN A 719 -23.08 -81.02 -7.13
CA GLN A 719 -22.88 -81.28 -5.72
C GLN A 719 -23.26 -80.03 -4.88
N PRO A 720 -24.18 -80.11 -3.90
CA PRO A 720 -24.51 -78.97 -3.05
C PRO A 720 -23.26 -78.56 -2.26
N ALA A 721 -22.89 -77.28 -2.34
CA ALA A 721 -21.76 -76.71 -1.63
C ALA A 721 -21.86 -77.06 -0.13
N ALA A 722 -20.98 -77.96 0.34
CA ALA A 722 -20.77 -78.16 1.76
C ALA A 722 -20.19 -76.87 2.35
N PRO A 723 -20.69 -76.39 3.50
CA PRO A 723 -20.38 -75.06 4.01
C PRO A 723 -18.89 -74.91 4.32
N ALA A 724 -18.32 -73.81 3.82
CA ALA A 724 -17.02 -73.33 4.21
C ALA A 724 -16.95 -73.20 5.74
N THR A 725 -16.03 -73.96 6.36
CA THR A 725 -15.62 -73.70 7.73
C THR A 725 -14.14 -73.30 7.70
N PRO A 726 -13.77 -72.13 8.22
CA PRO A 726 -12.46 -71.52 8.04
C PRO A 726 -11.49 -71.99 9.11
N THR A 727 -10.20 -72.13 8.79
CA THR A 727 -9.10 -71.92 9.76
C THR A 727 -7.76 -71.74 9.04
N PRO A 728 -6.74 -71.13 9.66
CA PRO A 728 -6.16 -69.88 9.23
C PRO A 728 -4.73 -70.05 8.68
N ALA A 729 -4.19 -68.92 8.22
CA ALA A 729 -2.89 -68.71 7.59
C ALA A 729 -1.70 -69.50 8.15
N ARG A 730 -0.81 -69.89 7.21
CA ARG A 730 0.59 -69.47 7.24
C ARG A 730 1.14 -69.27 5.83
#